data_AF-A0A352IBL7-F1
#
_entry.id   AF-A0A352IBL7-F1
#
_cell.length_a   1.000
_cell.length_b   1.000
_cell.length_c   1.000
_cell.angle_alpha   90.00
_cell.angle_beta   90.00
_cell.angle_gamma   90.00
#
_symmetry.space_group_name_H-M   'P 1'
#
loop_
_entity.id
_entity.type
_entity.pdbx_description
1 polymer ?
#
loop_
_entity_poly.entity_id
_entity_poly.type
_entity_poly.pdbx_seq_one_letter_code
_entity_poly.pdbx_strand_id
1 'polypeptide(L)'
;MKSNIPFACSGVSRMFQIVVIFLLVSVGAPAQEVFRLTGTVVDKDTKEPLLGVSVTDSTTRRGIAITDLDGRFAVDVHSGSILRFSMVGLKSQIVKVKSSQKHIKVEMQQNEVALKEMVVSAKRITDKIQPEPTDIEVRGNYLHVKTRVRVPREMFSRNNRLVVQPVICNVTRHEEQLMRPMVYDARTYNRTQDRLYDYRMNDDKGDPLARYVVVRSDEMREKGRTNDIIGYTDSSYVEHVKDNYTCNVYMAIENYNRIIYRDTTIIAQGTVNPLRWFDYSFAASQFDDESYWPKPEVQLRDSRGEVNLRFPISKAQFDDNDPNNVEEIGKMREQIDQVMSNKDATLHSLAIEGTSSPDGRYNANLQLAQKRMDYAVQYLSRLVPERARRNMKFSSEASVASWSRVAELLRADSLPGEARQVEEVIKRWRSIDEQSRNMRKLPFYHSLLMEKYLPRLRRVGYVMNYSVFRQLTIDEIRQLYGEDYRQLSKYEFFRLYREENDSIQREKMLRQALEMYPSFMVAANDLAALLINRQAADPDLLRPFAGKEAPMVVNANQMIALLNAGLFTAADSLAAFVPDNERTHMLLAVNAVLNGRFDGYYETVASTGLRNQLVVLLAMKRDEEALKLCQQLPDSDAMTHYLKAICFNRLERISEAYDELAKAIQMDPSLKQVAHTDGDVNDLLLDKEHK
;
A
#
# COMPACT_ATOMS: atom_id res chain seq x y z
N MET A 1 -81.78 -6.91 53.88
CA MET A 1 -81.47 -5.88 52.88
C MET A 1 -79.95 -5.76 52.77
N LYS A 2 -79.41 -5.84 51.55
CA LYS A 2 -78.21 -5.19 50.98
C LYS A 2 -77.25 -4.48 51.98
N SER A 3 -76.00 -4.96 52.12
CA SER A 3 -74.77 -4.47 51.44
C SER A 3 -74.13 -3.21 52.05
N ASN A 4 -72.89 -3.31 52.58
CA ASN A 4 -71.68 -2.68 52.00
C ASN A 4 -70.43 -2.77 52.91
N ILE A 5 -69.41 -3.44 52.36
CA ILE A 5 -67.96 -3.14 52.27
C ILE A 5 -67.15 -2.74 53.54
N PRO A 6 -66.01 -3.43 53.81
CA PRO A 6 -65.05 -3.09 54.87
C PRO A 6 -63.87 -2.23 54.38
N PHE A 7 -63.27 -1.44 55.29
CA PHE A 7 -62.02 -0.71 55.09
C PHE A 7 -60.80 -1.42 55.71
N ALA A 8 -59.65 -1.16 55.10
CA ALA A 8 -58.34 -1.80 55.23
C ALA A 8 -57.58 -1.57 56.54
N CYS A 9 -56.75 -2.55 56.94
CA CYS A 9 -55.30 -2.36 57.23
C CYS A 9 -54.63 -3.68 57.66
N SER A 10 -53.96 -4.39 56.75
CA SER A 10 -53.08 -5.53 57.11
C SER A 10 -51.92 -5.77 56.13
N GLY A 11 -51.59 -4.78 55.29
CA GLY A 11 -50.60 -4.92 54.20
C GLY A 11 -49.14 -4.66 54.58
N VAL A 12 -48.86 -3.86 55.61
CA VAL A 12 -47.48 -3.37 55.84
C VAL A 12 -46.62 -4.37 56.65
N SER A 13 -47.22 -5.13 57.58
CA SER A 13 -46.47 -6.06 58.43
C SER A 13 -46.03 -7.35 57.72
N ARG A 14 -46.79 -7.83 56.72
CA ARG A 14 -46.42 -9.03 55.94
C ARG A 14 -45.37 -8.73 54.87
N MET A 15 -45.37 -7.51 54.32
CA MET A 15 -44.40 -7.10 53.30
C MET A 15 -42.99 -6.92 53.90
N PHE A 16 -42.89 -6.44 55.14
CA PHE A 16 -41.60 -6.33 55.85
C PHE A 16 -41.03 -7.71 56.23
N GLN A 17 -41.88 -8.67 56.63
CA GLN A 17 -41.44 -10.03 56.96
C GLN A 17 -40.96 -10.83 55.73
N ILE A 18 -41.57 -10.63 54.56
CA ILE A 18 -41.14 -11.29 53.32
C ILE A 18 -39.82 -10.71 52.81
N VAL A 19 -39.61 -9.39 52.94
CA VAL A 19 -38.34 -8.75 52.56
C VAL A 19 -37.19 -9.18 53.48
N VAL A 20 -37.42 -9.31 54.79
CA VAL A 20 -36.39 -9.79 55.74
C VAL A 20 -36.05 -11.27 55.54
N ILE A 21 -37.01 -12.11 55.16
CA ILE A 21 -36.75 -13.52 54.81
C ILE A 21 -36.01 -13.63 53.47
N PHE A 22 -36.27 -12.75 52.50
CA PHE A 22 -35.51 -12.69 51.25
C PHE A 22 -34.08 -12.15 51.44
N LEU A 23 -33.86 -11.29 52.44
CA LEU A 23 -32.52 -10.77 52.81
C LEU A 23 -31.67 -11.74 53.65
N LEU A 24 -32.28 -12.78 54.24
CA LEU A 24 -31.56 -13.79 55.06
C LEU A 24 -31.15 -15.04 54.27
N VAL A 25 -31.62 -15.21 53.03
CA VAL A 25 -31.22 -16.33 52.14
C VAL A 25 -29.97 -15.99 51.29
N SER A 26 -29.47 -14.76 51.34
CA SER A 26 -28.30 -14.30 50.59
C SER A 26 -26.95 -14.51 51.30
N VAL A 27 -26.90 -15.22 52.43
CA VAL A 27 -25.64 -15.53 53.13
C VAL A 27 -25.35 -17.02 53.05
N GLY A 28 -24.36 -17.38 52.20
CA GLY A 28 -23.74 -18.70 52.22
C GLY A 28 -23.76 -19.49 50.92
N ALA A 29 -23.53 -18.88 49.76
CA ALA A 29 -22.89 -19.63 48.68
C ALA A 29 -21.42 -19.83 49.10
N PRO A 30 -20.88 -21.06 49.27
CA PRO A 30 -19.44 -21.23 49.36
C PRO A 30 -18.82 -20.61 48.11
N ALA A 31 -18.17 -19.46 48.28
CA ALA A 31 -17.26 -18.92 47.30
C ALA A 31 -16.18 -19.99 47.11
N GLN A 32 -16.23 -20.71 45.99
CA GLN A 32 -15.15 -21.63 45.63
C GLN A 32 -13.91 -20.77 45.45
N GLU A 33 -12.98 -20.89 46.37
CA GLU A 33 -11.75 -20.10 46.41
C GLU A 33 -10.98 -20.34 45.10
N VAL A 34 -10.97 -19.33 44.24
CA VAL A 34 -10.14 -19.29 43.03
C VAL A 34 -8.75 -18.90 43.49
N PHE A 35 -7.76 -19.73 43.16
CA PHE A 35 -6.37 -19.45 43.49
C PHE A 35 -5.47 -19.65 42.28
N ARG A 36 -4.34 -18.93 42.28
CA ARG A 36 -3.32 -19.02 41.24
C ARG A 36 -2.52 -20.31 41.42
N LEU A 37 -2.65 -21.22 40.48
CA LEU A 37 -1.84 -22.44 40.36
C LEU A 37 -0.72 -22.18 39.34
N THR A 38 0.52 -22.40 39.76
CA THR A 38 1.68 -22.40 38.86
C THR A 38 2.14 -23.82 38.59
N GLY A 39 2.94 -24.03 37.56
CA GLY A 39 3.51 -25.34 37.33
C GLY A 39 4.53 -25.36 36.21
N THR A 40 5.15 -26.53 36.03
CA THR A 40 6.09 -26.79 34.94
C THR A 40 5.74 -28.11 34.29
N VAL A 41 5.72 -28.14 32.96
CA VAL A 41 5.51 -29.35 32.18
C VAL A 41 6.84 -29.76 31.56
N VAL A 42 7.20 -31.03 31.75
CA VAL A 42 8.45 -31.60 31.22
C VAL A 42 8.18 -32.92 30.51
N ASP A 43 9.09 -33.33 29.65
CA ASP A 43 9.11 -34.68 29.11
C ASP A 43 9.46 -35.68 30.23
N LYS A 44 8.77 -36.82 30.26
CA LYS A 44 8.93 -37.85 31.29
C LYS A 44 10.31 -38.51 31.24
N ASP A 45 10.86 -38.69 30.04
CA ASP A 45 12.06 -39.47 29.78
C ASP A 45 13.30 -38.57 29.78
N THR A 46 13.28 -37.43 29.09
CA THR A 46 14.43 -36.51 29.03
C THR A 46 14.49 -35.50 30.20
N LYS A 47 13.36 -35.29 30.90
CA LYS A 47 13.19 -34.25 31.94
C LYS A 47 13.30 -32.80 31.44
N GLU A 48 13.36 -32.59 30.14
CA GLU A 48 13.42 -31.26 29.54
C GLU A 48 12.05 -30.54 29.57
N PRO A 49 12.03 -29.20 29.69
CA PRO A 49 10.80 -28.42 29.69
C PRO A 49 10.08 -28.46 28.33
N LEU A 50 8.75 -28.61 28.37
CA LEU A 50 7.91 -28.67 27.18
C LEU A 50 7.19 -27.34 26.95
N LEU A 51 7.62 -26.61 25.93
CA LEU A 51 6.97 -25.41 25.41
C LEU A 51 5.69 -25.76 24.64
N GLY A 52 4.65 -24.93 24.75
CA GLY A 52 3.46 -25.05 23.90
C GLY A 52 2.45 -26.11 24.33
N VAL A 53 2.58 -26.68 25.53
CA VAL A 53 1.60 -27.61 26.10
C VAL A 53 0.33 -26.84 26.46
N SER A 54 -0.79 -27.24 25.86
CA SER A 54 -2.09 -26.66 26.17
C SER A 54 -2.63 -27.20 27.50
N VAL A 55 -2.97 -26.29 28.41
CA VAL A 55 -3.60 -26.57 29.71
C VAL A 55 -5.07 -26.21 29.63
N THR A 56 -5.95 -27.20 29.76
CA THR A 56 -7.40 -27.06 29.59
C THR A 56 -8.11 -27.52 30.85
N ASP A 57 -9.07 -26.76 31.37
CA ASP A 57 -9.95 -27.26 32.43
C ASP A 57 -10.92 -28.29 31.82
N SER A 58 -10.89 -29.52 32.29
CA SER A 58 -11.65 -30.65 31.73
C SER A 58 -13.16 -30.54 31.95
N THR A 59 -13.58 -29.79 32.97
CA THR A 59 -14.99 -29.57 33.31
C THR A 59 -15.60 -28.50 32.42
N THR A 60 -14.89 -27.38 32.22
CA THR A 60 -15.36 -26.27 31.37
C THR A 60 -14.95 -26.43 29.89
N ARG A 61 -14.01 -27.34 29.61
CA ARG A 61 -13.38 -27.58 28.30
C ARG A 61 -12.73 -26.33 27.68
N ARG A 62 -12.41 -25.33 28.50
CA ARG A 62 -11.76 -24.08 28.09
C ARG A 62 -10.25 -24.21 28.24
N GLY A 63 -9.49 -23.80 27.22
CA GLY A 63 -8.05 -23.59 27.32
C GLY A 63 -7.77 -22.43 28.27
N ILE A 64 -7.02 -22.70 29.35
CA ILE A 64 -6.78 -21.72 30.42
C ILE A 64 -5.32 -21.23 30.46
N ALA A 65 -4.37 -21.98 29.88
CA ALA A 65 -3.00 -21.52 29.63
C ALA A 65 -2.30 -22.37 28.57
N ILE A 66 -1.13 -21.88 28.14
CA ILE A 66 -0.14 -22.58 27.32
C ILE A 66 1.20 -22.43 28.04
N THR A 67 2.05 -23.47 28.01
CA THR A 67 3.39 -23.38 28.62
C THR A 67 4.35 -22.51 27.82
N ASP A 68 5.24 -21.80 28.52
CA ASP A 68 6.30 -20.96 27.95
C ASP A 68 7.59 -21.75 27.61
N LEU A 69 8.66 -21.04 27.22
CA LEU A 69 9.96 -21.63 26.80
C LEU A 69 10.62 -22.48 27.88
N ASP A 70 10.35 -22.19 29.16
CA ASP A 70 10.84 -22.95 30.31
C ASP A 70 9.83 -24.02 30.76
N GLY A 71 8.80 -24.29 29.95
CA GLY A 71 7.72 -25.22 30.23
C GLY A 71 6.78 -24.77 31.35
N ARG A 72 6.85 -23.50 31.78
CA ARG A 72 6.08 -22.99 32.92
C ARG A 72 4.69 -22.54 32.50
N PHE A 73 3.73 -22.65 33.41
CA PHE A 73 2.39 -22.11 33.24
C PHE A 73 1.87 -21.54 34.56
N ALA A 74 0.90 -20.64 34.45
CA ALA A 74 0.18 -20.10 35.60
C ALA A 74 -1.30 -19.87 35.25
N VAL A 75 -2.20 -20.46 36.03
CA VAL A 75 -3.65 -20.47 35.78
C VAL A 75 -4.42 -20.18 37.06
N ASP A 76 -5.52 -19.45 36.96
CA ASP A 76 -6.47 -19.27 38.07
C ASP A 76 -7.51 -20.39 37.99
N VAL A 77 -7.54 -21.25 39.01
CA VAL A 77 -8.37 -22.46 39.04
C VAL A 77 -9.13 -22.57 40.34
N HIS A 78 -10.28 -23.26 40.29
CA HIS A 78 -11.03 -23.59 41.49
C HIS A 78 -10.40 -24.80 42.17
N SER A 79 -10.48 -24.83 43.50
CA SER A 79 -10.14 -26.03 44.27
C SER A 79 -10.91 -27.25 43.76
N GLY A 80 -10.19 -28.28 43.28
CA GLY A 80 -10.77 -29.51 42.75
C GLY A 80 -10.85 -29.59 41.23
N SER A 81 -10.45 -28.55 40.49
CA SER A 81 -10.39 -28.55 39.02
C SER A 81 -9.56 -29.71 38.46
N ILE A 82 -10.00 -30.27 37.34
CA ILE A 82 -9.31 -31.34 36.63
C ILE A 82 -8.69 -30.74 35.38
N LEU A 83 -7.36 -30.61 35.34
CA LEU A 83 -6.64 -30.02 34.22
C LEU A 83 -6.18 -31.11 33.26
N ARG A 84 -6.36 -30.89 31.96
CA ARG A 84 -5.84 -31.72 30.89
C ARG A 84 -4.68 -30.99 30.22
N PHE A 85 -3.53 -31.66 30.14
CA PHE A 85 -2.32 -31.22 29.47
C PHE A 85 -2.21 -31.98 28.15
N SER A 86 -2.12 -31.27 27.03
CA SER A 86 -1.99 -31.90 25.72
C SER A 86 -1.11 -31.12 24.77
N MET A 87 -0.33 -31.88 24.01
CA MET A 87 0.58 -31.41 22.98
C MET A 87 0.62 -32.48 21.88
N VAL A 88 0.83 -32.06 20.63
CA VAL A 88 0.93 -32.98 19.48
C VAL A 88 2.12 -33.93 19.73
N GLY A 89 1.96 -35.21 19.37
CA GLY A 89 2.99 -36.24 19.58
C GLY A 89 3.07 -36.82 21.01
N LEU A 90 2.43 -36.20 22.01
CA LEU A 90 2.48 -36.66 23.41
C LEU A 90 1.14 -37.22 23.90
N LYS A 91 1.22 -38.22 24.78
CA LYS A 91 0.05 -38.77 25.49
C LYS A 91 -0.49 -37.71 26.46
N SER A 92 -1.75 -37.34 26.28
CA SER A 92 -2.39 -36.32 27.13
C SER A 92 -2.42 -36.76 28.60
N GLN A 93 -2.10 -35.86 29.51
CA GLN A 93 -2.12 -36.11 30.95
C GLN A 93 -3.29 -35.38 31.61
N ILE A 94 -3.94 -36.03 32.58
CA ILE A 94 -5.07 -35.46 33.32
C ILE A 94 -4.65 -35.38 34.79
N VAL A 95 -4.67 -34.17 35.35
CA VAL A 95 -4.23 -33.88 36.72
C VAL A 95 -5.35 -33.21 37.49
N LYS A 96 -5.75 -33.79 38.62
CA LYS A 96 -6.71 -33.19 39.54
C LYS A 96 -5.99 -32.29 40.55
N VAL A 97 -6.35 -31.01 40.59
CA VAL A 97 -5.74 -29.99 41.45
C VAL A 97 -6.37 -30.05 42.85
N LYS A 98 -5.54 -30.24 43.89
CA LYS A 98 -5.98 -30.20 45.29
C LYS A 98 -5.92 -28.77 45.83
N SER A 99 -6.81 -28.43 46.78
CA SER A 99 -6.97 -27.09 47.37
C SER A 99 -5.69 -26.49 47.98
N SER A 100 -4.72 -27.32 48.38
CA SER A 100 -3.46 -26.90 49.01
C SER A 100 -2.26 -26.79 48.04
N GLN A 101 -2.43 -27.15 46.76
CA GLN A 101 -1.32 -27.20 45.79
C GLN A 101 -1.21 -25.90 44.99
N LYS A 102 -0.25 -25.03 45.33
CA LYS A 102 0.03 -23.79 44.57
C LYS A 102 1.00 -24.00 43.39
N HIS A 103 1.69 -25.13 43.35
CA HIS A 103 2.63 -25.51 42.29
C HIS A 103 2.48 -26.99 41.91
N ILE A 104 2.50 -27.32 40.61
CA ILE A 104 2.51 -28.72 40.11
C ILE A 104 3.54 -28.94 39.01
N LYS A 105 4.20 -30.10 39.03
CA LYS A 105 5.04 -30.59 37.92
C LYS A 105 4.28 -31.67 37.16
N VAL A 106 4.19 -31.56 35.84
CA VAL A 106 3.50 -32.52 34.97
C VAL A 106 4.49 -33.15 34.02
N GLU A 107 4.57 -34.47 34.00
CA GLU A 107 5.46 -35.21 33.11
C GLU A 107 4.65 -35.83 31.96
N MET A 108 4.92 -35.40 30.74
CA MET A 108 4.26 -35.91 29.53
C MET A 108 5.12 -36.99 28.87
N GLN A 109 4.49 -38.03 28.34
CA GLN A 109 5.18 -39.15 27.70
C GLN A 109 4.87 -39.14 26.21
N GLN A 110 5.83 -39.54 25.37
CA GLN A 110 5.60 -39.73 23.95
C GLN A 110 4.47 -40.73 23.67
N ASN A 111 3.72 -40.48 22.61
CA ASN A 111 2.66 -41.37 22.16
C ASN A 111 3.30 -42.46 21.27
N GLU A 112 3.53 -43.66 21.83
CA GLU A 112 4.04 -44.80 21.05
C GLU A 112 3.04 -45.22 19.97
N VAL A 113 3.25 -44.74 18.74
CA VAL A 113 2.69 -45.35 17.54
C VAL A 113 3.81 -46.12 16.87
N ALA A 114 3.91 -47.41 17.18
CA ALA A 114 4.77 -48.32 16.43
C ALA A 114 4.38 -48.30 14.95
N LEU A 115 5.34 -47.99 14.08
CA LEU A 115 5.22 -48.08 12.63
C LEU A 115 4.80 -49.51 12.25
N LYS A 116 3.52 -49.67 11.95
CA LYS A 116 3.02 -50.82 11.19
C LYS A 116 3.01 -50.41 9.73
N GLU A 117 3.81 -51.15 8.97
CA GLU A 117 3.70 -51.40 7.54
C GLU A 117 2.30 -51.07 7.02
N MET A 118 2.25 -50.15 6.06
CA MET A 118 1.05 -49.60 5.48
C MET A 118 0.35 -50.66 4.63
N VAL A 119 -0.26 -51.64 5.27
CA VAL A 119 -1.48 -52.21 4.75
C VAL A 119 -2.52 -51.14 5.00
N VAL A 120 -3.23 -50.72 3.95
CA VAL A 120 -4.48 -49.95 4.04
C VAL A 120 -5.49 -50.80 4.82
N SER A 121 -5.31 -50.89 6.13
CA SER A 121 -6.28 -51.42 7.05
C SER A 121 -7.16 -50.24 7.37
N ALA A 122 -8.38 -50.28 6.84
CA ALA A 122 -9.49 -49.46 7.27
C ALA A 122 -9.67 -49.66 8.78
N LYS A 123 -8.89 -48.93 9.59
CA LYS A 123 -9.14 -48.78 11.02
C LYS A 123 -10.47 -48.05 11.09
N ARG A 124 -11.52 -48.75 11.51
CA ARG A 124 -12.89 -48.21 11.70
C ARG A 124 -12.81 -46.85 12.41
N ILE A 125 -12.93 -45.76 11.64
CA ILE A 125 -13.29 -44.44 12.16
C ILE A 125 -14.80 -44.48 12.27
N THR A 126 -15.35 -44.85 13.43
CA THR A 126 -16.80 -44.99 13.56
C THR A 126 -17.53 -43.77 14.12
N ASP A 127 -16.89 -42.77 14.76
CA ASP A 127 -17.68 -41.77 15.51
C ASP A 127 -17.12 -40.33 15.53
N LYS A 128 -16.50 -39.84 14.46
CA LYS A 128 -16.09 -38.42 14.36
C LYS A 128 -16.36 -37.83 12.98
N ILE A 129 -16.72 -36.54 12.94
CA ILE A 129 -16.67 -35.77 11.69
C ILE A 129 -15.20 -35.56 11.36
N GLN A 130 -14.78 -36.06 10.20
CA GLN A 130 -13.41 -35.95 9.76
C GLN A 130 -13.39 -35.44 8.32
N PRO A 131 -12.92 -34.20 8.11
CA PRO A 131 -12.51 -33.76 6.80
C PRO A 131 -11.34 -34.62 6.32
N GLU A 132 -11.35 -34.98 5.04
CA GLU A 132 -10.22 -35.67 4.42
C GLU A 132 -9.03 -34.70 4.31
N PRO A 133 -7.79 -35.11 4.68
CA PRO A 133 -6.60 -34.34 4.37
C PRO A 133 -6.52 -34.00 2.89
N THR A 134 -5.92 -32.87 2.57
CA THR A 134 -5.81 -32.35 1.21
C THR A 134 -4.60 -31.43 1.07
N ASP A 135 -4.38 -30.95 -0.15
CA ASP A 135 -3.33 -30.01 -0.49
C ASP A 135 -3.86 -28.59 -0.60
N ILE A 136 -2.96 -27.62 -0.42
CA ILE A 136 -3.18 -26.22 -0.79
C ILE A 136 -2.50 -25.99 -2.14
N GLU A 137 -3.26 -26.10 -3.24
CA GLU A 137 -2.73 -25.88 -4.59
C GLU A 137 -2.62 -24.37 -4.89
N VAL A 138 -1.46 -23.92 -5.36
CA VAL A 138 -1.27 -22.51 -5.78
C VAL A 138 -1.55 -22.36 -7.26
N ARG A 139 -2.37 -21.35 -7.62
CA ARG A 139 -2.55 -20.89 -9.02
C ARG A 139 -2.58 -19.37 -9.05
N GLY A 140 -1.58 -18.75 -9.68
CA GLY A 140 -1.35 -17.32 -9.54
C GLY A 140 -1.23 -16.95 -8.06
N ASN A 141 -2.08 -16.04 -7.60
CA ASN A 141 -2.17 -15.63 -6.19
C ASN A 141 -3.34 -16.29 -5.44
N TYR A 142 -3.89 -17.39 -5.93
CA TYR A 142 -4.98 -18.12 -5.27
C TYR A 142 -4.51 -19.45 -4.68
N LEU A 143 -4.90 -19.67 -3.43
CA LEU A 143 -4.76 -20.93 -2.71
C LEU A 143 -6.06 -21.72 -2.87
N HIS A 144 -6.01 -22.82 -3.61
CA HIS A 144 -7.15 -23.70 -3.86
C HIS A 144 -7.16 -24.85 -2.87
N VAL A 145 -8.31 -25.07 -2.23
CA VAL A 145 -8.51 -26.17 -1.29
C VAL A 145 -9.71 -27.00 -1.75
N LYS A 146 -9.51 -28.32 -1.81
CA LYS A 146 -10.56 -29.27 -2.18
C LYS A 146 -10.57 -30.44 -1.21
N THR A 147 -11.63 -30.59 -0.44
CA THR A 147 -11.74 -31.70 0.53
C THR A 147 -13.15 -32.29 0.52
N ARG A 148 -13.36 -33.36 1.26
CA ARG A 148 -14.65 -33.96 1.53
C ARG A 148 -14.80 -34.11 3.03
N VAL A 149 -15.99 -33.81 3.54
CA VAL A 149 -16.32 -33.98 4.94
C VAL A 149 -17.24 -35.18 5.07
N ARG A 150 -16.76 -36.24 5.74
CA ARG A 150 -17.58 -37.39 6.10
C ARG A 150 -18.36 -37.08 7.37
N VAL A 151 -19.68 -37.20 7.31
CA VAL A 151 -20.60 -36.95 8.42
C VAL A 151 -21.22 -38.27 8.88
N PRO A 152 -20.83 -38.79 10.05
CA PRO A 152 -21.43 -40.02 10.60
C PRO A 152 -22.92 -39.84 10.88
N ARG A 153 -23.74 -40.82 10.48
CA ARG A 153 -25.20 -40.75 10.65
C ARG A 153 -25.60 -40.70 12.13
N GLU A 154 -24.82 -41.37 12.97
CA GLU A 154 -25.00 -41.53 14.40
C GLU A 154 -24.83 -40.18 15.13
N MET A 155 -23.97 -39.30 14.59
CA MET A 155 -23.73 -37.95 15.13
C MET A 155 -24.69 -36.89 14.58
N PHE A 156 -25.34 -37.16 13.44
CA PHE A 156 -26.15 -36.17 12.73
C PHE A 156 -27.66 -36.47 12.79
N SER A 157 -28.28 -36.00 13.88
CA SER A 157 -29.71 -36.17 14.16
C SER A 157 -30.61 -35.35 13.23
N ARG A 158 -31.93 -35.63 13.23
CA ARG A 158 -32.92 -34.93 12.38
C ARG A 158 -33.04 -33.43 12.66
N ASN A 159 -32.63 -32.97 13.84
CA ASN A 159 -32.79 -31.60 14.33
C ASN A 159 -31.43 -30.91 14.50
N ASN A 160 -30.44 -31.29 13.70
CA ASN A 160 -29.11 -30.73 13.78
C ASN A 160 -28.74 -29.95 12.52
N ARG A 161 -27.83 -29.00 12.69
CA ARG A 161 -27.04 -28.35 11.65
C ARG A 161 -25.57 -28.65 11.90
N LEU A 162 -24.82 -28.84 10.83
CA LEU A 162 -23.37 -28.90 10.83
C LEU A 162 -22.84 -27.64 10.15
N VAL A 163 -21.95 -26.92 10.82
CA VAL A 163 -21.18 -25.80 10.27
C VAL A 163 -19.73 -26.23 10.19
N VAL A 164 -19.14 -26.10 9.02
CA VAL A 164 -17.73 -26.36 8.74
C VAL A 164 -17.14 -25.08 8.17
N GLN A 165 -16.16 -24.52 8.85
CA GLN A 165 -15.48 -23.28 8.49
C GLN A 165 -14.01 -23.57 8.21
N PRO A 166 -13.62 -23.72 6.94
CA PRO A 166 -12.22 -23.73 6.55
C PRO A 166 -11.60 -22.33 6.70
N VAL A 167 -10.34 -22.30 7.13
CA VAL A 167 -9.57 -21.09 7.40
C VAL A 167 -8.17 -21.32 6.84
N ILE A 168 -7.75 -20.43 5.96
CA ILE A 168 -6.36 -20.35 5.53
C ILE A 168 -5.61 -19.56 6.61
N CYS A 169 -4.59 -20.17 7.20
CA CYS A 169 -3.71 -19.52 8.16
C CYS A 169 -2.36 -19.24 7.49
N ASN A 170 -1.98 -17.97 7.36
CA ASN A 170 -0.61 -17.59 7.04
C ASN A 170 0.22 -17.68 8.32
N VAL A 171 0.99 -18.76 8.43
CA VAL A 171 1.80 -19.05 9.62
C VAL A 171 2.96 -18.06 9.74
N THR A 172 3.52 -17.61 8.61
CA THR A 172 4.63 -16.65 8.59
C THR A 172 4.22 -15.29 9.15
N ARG A 173 2.99 -14.85 8.88
CA ARG A 173 2.49 -13.51 9.24
C ARG A 173 1.52 -13.48 10.42
N HIS A 174 1.12 -14.64 10.93
CA HIS A 174 0.09 -14.79 11.96
C HIS A 174 -1.27 -14.20 11.54
N GLU A 175 -1.64 -14.39 10.29
CA GLU A 175 -2.90 -13.93 9.72
C GLU A 175 -3.83 -15.11 9.40
N GLU A 176 -5.13 -14.91 9.57
CA GLU A 176 -6.15 -15.91 9.27
C GLU A 176 -7.18 -15.34 8.31
N GLN A 177 -7.53 -16.11 7.28
CA GLN A 177 -8.55 -15.76 6.30
C GLN A 177 -9.63 -16.83 6.24
N LEU A 178 -10.87 -16.41 6.53
CA LEU A 178 -12.04 -17.29 6.44
C LEU A 178 -12.35 -17.61 4.98
N MET A 179 -12.45 -18.89 4.66
CA MET A 179 -12.99 -19.34 3.38
C MET A 179 -14.52 -19.41 3.44
N ARG A 180 -15.18 -19.74 2.33
CA ARG A 180 -16.62 -19.98 2.33
C ARG A 180 -16.97 -21.10 3.33
N PRO A 181 -17.92 -20.90 4.27
CA PRO A 181 -18.36 -21.98 5.14
C PRO A 181 -19.20 -23.02 4.37
N MET A 182 -19.15 -24.26 4.83
CA MET A 182 -20.09 -25.31 4.47
C MET A 182 -21.11 -25.45 5.60
N VAL A 183 -22.39 -25.30 5.27
CA VAL A 183 -23.48 -25.45 6.24
C VAL A 183 -24.41 -26.54 5.76
N TYR A 184 -24.62 -27.55 6.61
CA TYR A 184 -25.37 -28.73 6.27
C TYR A 184 -26.49 -28.94 7.28
N ASP A 185 -27.73 -28.83 6.80
CA ASP A 185 -28.91 -28.93 7.66
C ASP A 185 -29.61 -30.27 7.49
N ALA A 186 -30.01 -30.85 8.62
CA ALA A 186 -30.99 -31.92 8.58
C ALA A 186 -32.34 -31.39 8.08
N ARG A 187 -33.09 -32.21 7.32
CA ARG A 187 -34.38 -31.81 6.71
C ARG A 187 -35.37 -31.22 7.73
N THR A 188 -35.41 -31.74 8.96
CA THR A 188 -36.34 -31.22 9.98
C THR A 188 -35.85 -29.90 10.55
N TYR A 189 -34.55 -29.77 10.86
CA TYR A 189 -33.93 -28.53 11.31
C TYR A 189 -34.24 -27.35 10.38
N ASN A 190 -33.88 -27.50 9.10
CA ASN A 190 -34.10 -26.46 8.09
C ASN A 190 -35.58 -26.06 8.00
N ARG A 191 -36.47 -27.04 7.86
CA ARG A 191 -37.92 -26.80 7.75
C ARG A 191 -38.50 -26.10 8.98
N THR A 192 -38.01 -26.38 10.18
CA THR A 192 -38.49 -25.71 11.39
C THR A 192 -37.95 -24.29 11.56
N GLN A 193 -36.72 -24.04 11.10
CA GLN A 193 -36.15 -22.68 11.07
C GLN A 193 -36.99 -21.76 10.16
N ASP A 194 -37.37 -22.25 8.98
CA ASP A 194 -38.20 -21.48 8.03
C ASP A 194 -39.66 -21.27 8.49
N ARG A 195 -40.13 -22.02 9.49
CA ARG A 195 -41.51 -21.94 10.00
C ARG A 195 -41.65 -21.07 11.26
N LEU A 196 -40.54 -20.49 11.72
CA LEU A 196 -40.52 -19.70 12.93
C LEU A 196 -41.26 -18.38 12.69
N TYR A 197 -42.21 -18.03 13.57
CA TYR A 197 -43.08 -16.87 13.38
C TYR A 197 -42.23 -15.58 13.37
N ASP A 198 -42.50 -14.67 12.44
CA ASP A 198 -41.73 -13.43 12.21
C ASP A 198 -40.23 -13.60 11.93
N TYR A 199 -39.80 -14.79 11.50
CA TYR A 199 -38.43 -15.08 11.12
C TYR A 199 -38.38 -15.77 9.77
N ARG A 200 -37.56 -15.22 8.86
CA ARG A 200 -37.24 -15.84 7.57
C ARG A 200 -35.75 -16.04 7.49
N MET A 201 -35.33 -17.26 7.17
CA MET A 201 -33.92 -17.63 7.18
C MET A 201 -33.09 -16.76 6.23
N ASN A 202 -33.64 -16.37 5.08
CA ASN A 202 -32.95 -15.58 4.04
C ASN A 202 -33.12 -14.05 4.14
N ASP A 203 -33.79 -13.52 5.16
CA ASP A 203 -33.94 -12.06 5.32
C ASP A 203 -32.67 -11.44 5.95
N ASP A 204 -32.52 -10.12 5.88
CA ASP A 204 -31.37 -9.39 6.47
C ASP A 204 -31.21 -9.60 7.99
N LYS A 205 -32.31 -9.91 8.67
CA LYS A 205 -32.36 -10.24 10.11
C LYS A 205 -32.44 -11.75 10.38
N GLY A 206 -32.32 -12.55 9.32
CA GLY A 206 -32.39 -14.00 9.33
C GLY A 206 -31.07 -14.65 9.75
N ASP A 207 -30.85 -15.86 9.26
CA ASP A 207 -29.62 -16.60 9.52
C ASP A 207 -28.50 -16.09 8.61
N PRO A 208 -27.38 -15.57 9.15
CA PRO A 208 -26.28 -15.07 8.34
C PRO A 208 -25.67 -16.16 7.44
N LEU A 209 -25.85 -17.43 7.80
CA LEU A 209 -25.35 -18.59 7.07
C LEU A 209 -26.34 -19.16 6.05
N ALA A 210 -27.56 -18.63 5.96
CA ALA A 210 -28.64 -19.21 5.15
C ALA A 210 -28.24 -19.44 3.69
N ARG A 211 -27.49 -18.51 3.09
CA ARG A 211 -26.99 -18.57 1.71
C ARG A 211 -26.04 -19.75 1.43
N TYR A 212 -25.50 -20.38 2.49
CA TYR A 212 -24.55 -21.48 2.41
C TYR A 212 -25.18 -22.83 2.81
N VAL A 213 -26.46 -22.84 3.19
CA VAL A 213 -27.15 -24.04 3.66
C VAL A 213 -27.37 -25.02 2.51
N VAL A 214 -26.89 -26.23 2.73
CA VAL A 214 -27.21 -27.42 1.95
C VAL A 214 -28.10 -28.32 2.80
N VAL A 215 -29.31 -28.60 2.33
CA VAL A 215 -30.25 -29.47 3.04
C VAL A 215 -29.95 -30.92 2.70
N ARG A 216 -29.85 -31.76 3.73
CA ARG A 216 -29.61 -33.21 3.62
C ARG A 216 -30.55 -33.89 2.61
N SER A 217 -29.98 -34.44 1.54
CA SER A 217 -30.64 -35.28 0.54
C SER A 217 -30.05 -36.69 0.53
N ASP A 218 -30.76 -37.64 -0.09
CA ASP A 218 -30.27 -39.03 -0.22
C ASP A 218 -29.12 -39.16 -1.22
N GLU A 219 -28.88 -38.14 -2.05
CA GLU A 219 -27.78 -38.08 -3.02
C GLU A 219 -26.41 -37.93 -2.34
N MET A 220 -26.39 -37.36 -1.13
CA MET A 220 -25.16 -37.17 -0.33
C MET A 220 -24.71 -38.46 0.38
N ARG A 221 -25.46 -39.55 0.22
CA ARG A 221 -25.20 -40.82 0.90
C ARG A 221 -23.96 -41.50 0.34
N GLU A 222 -23.04 -41.87 1.23
CA GLU A 222 -21.88 -42.70 0.88
C GLU A 222 -22.36 -44.05 0.34
N LYS A 223 -21.91 -44.43 -0.86
CA LYS A 223 -22.34 -45.68 -1.52
C LYS A 223 -22.01 -46.89 -0.65
N GLY A 224 -23.03 -47.68 -0.31
CA GLY A 224 -22.89 -48.89 0.51
C GLY A 224 -22.66 -48.63 2.01
N ARG A 225 -22.77 -47.38 2.48
CA ARG A 225 -22.59 -46.99 3.89
C ARG A 225 -23.73 -46.07 4.36
N THR A 226 -23.78 -45.80 5.66
CA THR A 226 -24.83 -44.97 6.28
C THR A 226 -24.47 -43.50 6.40
N ASN A 227 -23.20 -43.13 6.19
CA ASN A 227 -22.70 -41.76 6.34
C ASN A 227 -23.09 -40.88 5.15
N ASP A 228 -23.08 -39.57 5.36
CA ASP A 228 -23.18 -38.61 4.28
C ASP A 228 -21.79 -38.02 3.99
N ILE A 229 -21.50 -37.70 2.72
CA ILE A 229 -20.24 -37.08 2.28
C ILE A 229 -20.58 -35.74 1.64
N ILE A 230 -19.92 -34.69 2.10
CA ILE A 230 -20.11 -33.34 1.57
C ILE A 230 -18.82 -32.88 0.92
N GLY A 231 -18.86 -32.62 -0.39
CA GLY A 231 -17.73 -32.07 -1.12
C GLY A 231 -17.53 -30.59 -0.82
N TYR A 232 -16.28 -30.17 -0.72
CA TYR A 232 -15.87 -28.78 -0.57
C TYR A 232 -14.86 -28.41 -1.63
N THR A 233 -15.04 -27.25 -2.26
CA THR A 233 -14.04 -26.66 -3.16
C THR A 233 -14.19 -25.15 -3.06
N ASP A 234 -13.09 -24.48 -2.74
CA ASP A 234 -13.03 -23.03 -2.66
C ASP A 234 -11.59 -22.55 -2.89
N SER A 235 -11.41 -21.25 -3.04
CA SER A 235 -10.10 -20.62 -3.22
C SER A 235 -10.00 -19.31 -2.47
N SER A 236 -8.81 -19.00 -1.97
CA SER A 236 -8.52 -17.76 -1.24
C SER A 236 -7.39 -16.99 -1.91
N TYR A 237 -7.59 -15.69 -2.16
CA TYR A 237 -6.53 -14.82 -2.69
C TYR A 237 -5.50 -14.51 -1.59
N VAL A 238 -4.21 -14.52 -1.94
CA VAL A 238 -3.10 -14.13 -1.07
C VAL A 238 -2.07 -13.29 -1.82
N GLU A 239 -1.54 -12.27 -1.16
CA GLU A 239 -0.49 -11.43 -1.76
C GLU A 239 0.87 -12.14 -1.73
N HIS A 240 1.19 -12.81 -0.62
CA HIS A 240 2.50 -13.41 -0.37
C HIS A 240 2.47 -14.93 -0.58
N VAL A 241 2.44 -15.36 -1.84
CA VAL A 241 2.33 -16.78 -2.25
C VAL A 241 3.45 -17.69 -1.76
N LYS A 242 4.60 -17.12 -1.35
CA LYS A 242 5.77 -17.85 -0.85
C LYS A 242 5.75 -18.07 0.67
N ASP A 243 4.80 -17.48 1.38
CA ASP A 243 4.67 -17.67 2.82
C ASP A 243 4.24 -19.12 3.17
N ASN A 244 4.36 -19.48 4.43
CA ASN A 244 3.91 -20.77 4.93
C ASN A 244 2.42 -20.72 5.25
N TYR A 245 1.65 -21.66 4.70
CA TYR A 245 0.21 -21.72 4.89
C TYR A 245 -0.23 -23.07 5.47
N THR A 246 -1.27 -23.02 6.29
CA THR A 246 -2.06 -24.21 6.66
C THR A 246 -3.53 -23.97 6.34
N CYS A 247 -4.28 -25.06 6.18
CA CYS A 247 -5.73 -25.01 6.11
C CYS A 247 -6.31 -25.70 7.34
N ASN A 248 -6.92 -24.89 8.22
CA ASN A 248 -7.54 -25.36 9.44
C ASN A 248 -9.06 -25.39 9.24
N VAL A 249 -9.71 -26.46 9.68
CA VAL A 249 -11.16 -26.61 9.57
C VAL A 249 -11.76 -26.64 10.96
N TYR A 250 -12.56 -25.63 11.26
CA TYR A 250 -13.39 -25.56 12.47
C TYR A 250 -14.75 -26.16 12.17
N MET A 251 -15.18 -27.10 13.00
CA MET A 251 -16.45 -27.81 12.82
C MET A 251 -17.31 -27.65 14.06
N ALA A 252 -18.60 -27.45 13.86
CA ALA A 252 -19.58 -27.46 14.92
C ALA A 252 -20.84 -28.19 14.48
N ILE A 253 -21.38 -29.09 15.31
CA ILE A 253 -22.77 -29.52 15.18
C ILE A 253 -23.56 -28.77 16.24
N GLU A 254 -24.70 -28.21 15.84
CA GLU A 254 -25.62 -27.52 16.73
C GLU A 254 -27.05 -28.03 16.55
N ASN A 255 -27.85 -27.82 17.59
CA ASN A 255 -29.31 -27.89 17.53
C ASN A 255 -29.88 -26.51 17.90
N TYR A 256 -31.21 -26.40 18.01
CA TYR A 256 -31.88 -25.12 18.26
C TYR A 256 -31.40 -24.35 19.50
N ASN A 257 -30.82 -25.04 20.49
CA ASN A 257 -30.55 -24.46 21.81
C ASN A 257 -29.06 -24.43 22.17
N ARG A 258 -28.20 -25.21 21.50
CA ARG A 258 -26.77 -25.32 21.85
C ARG A 258 -25.94 -25.97 20.75
N ILE A 259 -24.63 -25.69 20.81
CA ILE A 259 -23.59 -26.47 20.12
C ILE A 259 -23.43 -27.81 20.86
N ILE A 260 -23.62 -28.92 20.15
CA ILE A 260 -23.52 -30.28 20.68
C ILE A 260 -22.14 -30.92 20.44
N TYR A 261 -21.43 -30.44 19.42
CA TYR A 261 -20.10 -30.91 19.05
C TYR A 261 -19.29 -29.74 18.52
N ARG A 262 -18.00 -29.69 18.86
CA ARG A 262 -17.04 -28.78 18.26
C ARG A 262 -15.69 -29.46 18.15
N ASP A 263 -15.01 -29.27 17.03
CA ASP A 263 -13.68 -29.81 16.80
C ASP A 263 -12.92 -28.94 15.80
N THR A 264 -11.60 -29.07 15.80
CA THR A 264 -10.71 -28.37 14.87
C THR A 264 -9.68 -29.36 14.34
N THR A 265 -9.53 -29.39 13.02
CA THR A 265 -8.58 -30.29 12.34
C THR A 265 -7.77 -29.49 11.34
N ILE A 266 -6.46 -29.69 11.32
CA ILE A 266 -5.61 -29.22 10.23
C ILE A 266 -5.75 -30.21 9.08
N ILE A 267 -6.19 -29.75 7.92
CA ILE A 267 -6.44 -30.60 6.74
C ILE A 267 -5.34 -30.50 5.71
N ALA A 268 -4.53 -29.44 5.75
CA ALA A 268 -3.42 -29.22 4.84
C ALA A 268 -2.33 -28.39 5.54
N GLN A 269 -1.08 -28.69 5.23
CA GLN A 269 0.10 -27.96 5.70
C GLN A 269 1.05 -27.77 4.53
N GLY A 270 1.60 -26.56 4.39
CA GLY A 270 2.40 -26.20 3.23
C GLY A 270 1.57 -26.00 1.96
N THR A 271 2.21 -25.48 0.93
CA THR A 271 1.59 -25.25 -0.38
C THR A 271 2.18 -26.17 -1.43
N VAL A 272 1.34 -26.70 -2.30
CA VAL A 272 1.76 -27.45 -3.49
C VAL A 272 1.90 -26.44 -4.63
N ASN A 273 3.15 -26.16 -5.01
CA ASN A 273 3.47 -25.18 -6.04
C ASN A 273 4.78 -25.54 -6.77
N PRO A 274 4.75 -26.44 -7.77
CA PRO A 274 5.93 -26.75 -8.57
C PRO A 274 6.51 -25.53 -9.30
N LEU A 275 5.66 -24.56 -9.67
CA LEU A 275 6.07 -23.34 -10.36
C LEU A 275 6.91 -22.40 -9.48
N ARG A 276 7.08 -22.68 -8.19
CA ARG A 276 8.07 -21.97 -7.35
C ARG A 276 9.51 -22.09 -7.90
N TRP A 277 9.76 -23.16 -8.64
CA TRP A 277 11.05 -23.48 -9.27
C TRP A 277 11.09 -23.09 -10.75
N PHE A 278 10.05 -22.40 -11.23
CA PHE A 278 9.99 -21.89 -12.60
C PHE A 278 10.93 -20.70 -12.76
N ASP A 279 11.87 -20.80 -13.69
CA ASP A 279 12.88 -19.77 -13.92
C ASP A 279 12.50 -18.87 -15.08
N TYR A 280 12.48 -17.57 -14.83
CA TYR A 280 12.21 -16.56 -15.83
C TYR A 280 12.91 -15.27 -15.44
N SER A 281 13.37 -14.55 -16.46
CA SER A 281 13.91 -13.21 -16.33
C SER A 281 13.60 -12.45 -17.59
N PHE A 282 13.05 -11.25 -17.43
CA PHE A 282 12.71 -10.37 -18.53
C PHE A 282 13.51 -9.08 -18.41
N ALA A 283 14.10 -8.64 -19.52
CA ALA A 283 14.64 -7.30 -19.61
C ALA A 283 13.50 -6.31 -19.82
N ALA A 284 13.50 -5.23 -19.05
CA ALA A 284 12.61 -4.11 -19.24
C ALA A 284 13.22 -3.09 -20.20
N SER A 285 12.37 -2.45 -20.99
CA SER A 285 12.79 -1.50 -22.03
C SER A 285 12.58 -0.06 -21.57
N GLN A 286 13.51 0.82 -21.93
CA GLN A 286 13.29 2.26 -21.81
C GLN A 286 12.15 2.70 -22.74
N PHE A 287 11.57 3.85 -22.42
CA PHE A 287 10.51 4.42 -23.22
C PHE A 287 11.10 4.99 -24.52
N ASP A 288 10.67 4.51 -25.68
CA ASP A 288 11.25 4.83 -26.99
C ASP A 288 10.33 5.66 -27.91
N ASP A 289 9.04 5.76 -27.60
CA ASP A 289 8.10 6.54 -28.41
C ASP A 289 8.22 8.05 -28.18
N GLU A 290 8.79 8.74 -29.17
CA GLU A 290 9.04 10.19 -29.16
C GLU A 290 7.77 11.04 -29.01
N SER A 291 6.60 10.50 -29.34
CA SER A 291 5.33 11.25 -29.23
C SER A 291 4.96 11.58 -27.78
N TYR A 292 5.49 10.82 -26.82
CA TYR A 292 5.30 11.05 -25.39
C TYR A 292 6.46 11.80 -24.73
N TRP A 293 7.55 12.06 -25.46
CA TRP A 293 8.68 12.78 -24.89
C TRP A 293 8.27 14.22 -24.56
N PRO A 294 8.71 14.75 -23.40
CA PRO A 294 8.46 16.13 -23.07
C PRO A 294 9.06 17.03 -24.17
N LYS A 295 8.34 18.09 -24.52
CA LYS A 295 8.81 19.06 -25.51
C LYS A 295 9.50 20.22 -24.81
N PRO A 296 10.46 20.91 -25.47
CA PRO A 296 11.03 22.13 -24.93
C PRO A 296 9.92 23.13 -24.60
N GLU A 297 9.87 23.58 -23.35
CA GLU A 297 8.92 24.58 -22.88
C GLU A 297 9.51 25.99 -23.05
N VAL A 298 8.64 26.95 -23.36
CA VAL A 298 9.04 28.35 -23.49
C VAL A 298 9.19 28.95 -22.09
N GLN A 299 10.41 29.35 -21.71
CA GLN A 299 10.61 30.04 -20.44
C GLN A 299 10.24 31.52 -20.57
N LEU A 300 9.29 31.97 -19.74
CA LEU A 300 8.95 33.38 -19.57
C LEU A 300 9.92 34.02 -18.58
N ARG A 301 10.52 35.15 -18.96
CA ARG A 301 11.38 35.96 -18.10
C ARG A 301 10.91 37.41 -18.07
N ASP A 302 11.03 38.04 -16.92
CA ASP A 302 10.87 39.49 -16.76
C ASP A 302 12.23 40.15 -16.46
N SER A 303 12.41 41.35 -17.00
CA SER A 303 13.54 42.22 -16.66
C SER A 303 13.00 43.58 -16.21
N ARG A 304 13.62 44.16 -15.19
CA ARG A 304 13.23 45.44 -14.60
C ARG A 304 14.41 46.40 -14.62
N GLY A 305 14.14 47.67 -14.89
CA GLY A 305 15.12 48.74 -14.85
C GLY A 305 14.52 50.05 -14.37
N GLU A 306 15.37 50.92 -13.83
CA GLU A 306 15.02 52.30 -13.51
C GLU A 306 15.74 53.24 -14.49
N VAL A 307 15.02 54.26 -14.95
CA VAL A 307 15.51 55.30 -15.88
C VAL A 307 15.13 56.67 -15.32
N ASN A 308 16.11 57.57 -15.23
CA ASN A 308 15.89 58.91 -14.70
C ASN A 308 15.70 59.94 -15.83
N LEU A 309 14.57 59.82 -16.54
CA LEU A 309 14.20 60.75 -17.61
C LEU A 309 13.85 62.14 -17.07
N ARG A 310 14.53 63.17 -17.56
CA ARG A 310 14.30 64.58 -17.23
C ARG A 310 13.29 65.19 -18.18
N PHE A 311 12.18 65.66 -17.62
CA PHE A 311 11.15 66.38 -18.35
C PHE A 311 11.24 67.89 -18.03
N PRO A 312 11.23 68.78 -19.03
CA PRO A 312 11.11 70.21 -18.82
C PRO A 312 9.87 70.58 -18.00
N ILE A 313 9.95 71.72 -17.32
CA ILE A 313 8.88 72.21 -16.44
C ILE A 313 7.57 72.33 -17.24
N SER A 314 6.50 71.76 -16.69
CA SER A 314 5.14 71.77 -17.27
C SER A 314 5.00 71.15 -18.66
N LYS A 315 6.02 70.42 -19.16
CA LYS A 315 5.97 69.70 -20.42
C LYS A 315 5.90 68.18 -20.19
N ALA A 316 5.17 67.52 -21.08
CA ALA A 316 5.07 66.07 -21.13
C ALA A 316 6.16 65.42 -22.00
N GLN A 317 6.76 66.20 -22.91
CA GLN A 317 7.81 65.76 -23.80
C GLN A 317 9.17 66.07 -23.17
N PHE A 318 10.06 65.08 -23.11
CA PHE A 318 11.45 65.30 -22.73
C PHE A 318 12.30 65.71 -23.96
N ASP A 319 13.44 66.36 -23.72
CA ASP A 319 14.41 66.66 -24.77
C ASP A 319 15.31 65.43 -24.97
N ASP A 320 15.33 64.89 -26.19
CA ASP A 320 16.13 63.72 -26.54
C ASP A 320 17.60 64.04 -26.83
N ASN A 321 17.97 65.32 -26.85
CA ASN A 321 19.36 65.78 -26.95
C ASN A 321 19.95 66.18 -25.57
N ASP A 322 19.15 66.14 -24.50
CA ASP A 322 19.65 66.35 -23.15
C ASP A 322 20.64 65.24 -22.78
N PRO A 323 21.89 65.55 -22.38
CA PRO A 323 22.92 64.54 -22.14
C PRO A 323 22.53 63.45 -21.13
N ASN A 324 21.73 63.79 -20.11
CA ASN A 324 21.24 62.82 -19.14
C ASN A 324 20.21 61.90 -19.78
N ASN A 325 19.25 62.44 -20.54
CA ASN A 325 18.27 61.60 -21.24
C ASN A 325 18.94 60.69 -22.28
N VAL A 326 19.96 61.18 -23.01
CA VAL A 326 20.73 60.36 -23.96
C VAL A 326 21.39 59.15 -23.26
N GLU A 327 22.05 59.39 -22.12
CA GLU A 327 22.70 58.32 -21.34
C GLU A 327 21.67 57.31 -20.81
N GLU A 328 20.59 57.80 -20.22
CA GLU A 328 19.54 56.99 -19.61
C GLU A 328 18.76 56.15 -20.64
N ILE A 329 18.48 56.72 -21.82
CA ILE A 329 17.90 55.99 -22.96
C ILE A 329 18.91 54.96 -23.51
N GLY A 330 20.21 55.29 -23.50
CA GLY A 330 21.28 54.37 -23.91
C GLY A 330 21.33 53.09 -23.08
N LYS A 331 21.21 53.20 -21.75
CA LYS A 331 21.17 52.04 -20.83
C LYS A 331 20.02 51.09 -21.15
N MET A 332 18.84 51.63 -21.43
CA MET A 332 17.67 50.85 -21.80
C MET A 332 17.83 50.19 -23.19
N ARG A 333 18.40 50.93 -24.15
CA ARG A 333 18.70 50.39 -25.48
C ARG A 333 19.64 49.20 -25.40
N GLU A 334 20.71 49.31 -24.61
CA GLU A 334 21.66 48.22 -24.42
C GLU A 334 20.99 46.96 -23.88
N GLN A 335 20.07 47.10 -22.90
CA GLN A 335 19.31 45.95 -22.40
C GLN A 335 18.38 45.34 -23.46
N ILE A 336 17.69 46.17 -24.25
CA ILE A 336 16.85 45.68 -25.35
C ILE A 336 17.72 44.94 -26.38
N ASP A 337 18.88 45.50 -26.73
CA ASP A 337 19.81 44.90 -27.70
C ASP A 337 20.42 43.60 -27.16
N GLN A 338 20.75 43.52 -25.87
CA GLN A 338 21.20 42.27 -25.22
C GLN A 338 20.13 41.18 -25.32
N VAL A 339 18.87 41.49 -24.97
CA VAL A 339 17.77 40.53 -25.10
C VAL A 339 17.55 40.13 -26.57
N MET A 340 17.57 41.09 -27.50
CA MET A 340 17.33 40.85 -28.93
C MET A 340 18.51 40.23 -29.68
N SER A 341 19.72 40.26 -29.11
CA SER A 341 20.89 39.56 -29.64
C SER A 341 20.75 38.04 -29.50
N ASN A 342 19.94 37.59 -28.54
CA ASN A 342 19.54 36.21 -28.42
C ASN A 342 18.51 35.89 -29.51
N LYS A 343 18.92 35.07 -30.50
CA LYS A 343 18.06 34.66 -31.63
C LYS A 343 16.79 33.93 -31.18
N ASP A 344 16.80 33.40 -29.97
CA ASP A 344 15.71 32.63 -29.40
C ASP A 344 14.80 33.47 -28.51
N ALA A 345 15.11 34.75 -28.25
CA ALA A 345 14.29 35.61 -27.41
C ALA A 345 13.20 36.34 -28.20
N THR A 346 11.98 36.37 -27.65
CA THR A 346 10.86 37.14 -28.17
C THR A 346 10.34 38.09 -27.10
N LEU A 347 10.41 39.40 -27.36
CA LEU A 347 9.82 40.42 -26.49
C LEU A 347 8.28 40.40 -26.61
N HIS A 348 7.58 40.38 -25.46
CA HIS A 348 6.12 40.35 -25.40
C HIS A 348 5.49 41.65 -24.96
N SER A 349 6.09 42.32 -23.97
CA SER A 349 5.57 43.61 -23.51
C SER A 349 6.65 44.53 -22.96
N LEU A 350 6.41 45.83 -23.10
CA LEU A 350 7.16 46.88 -22.42
C LEU A 350 6.16 47.78 -21.68
N ALA A 351 6.24 47.76 -20.35
CA ALA A 351 5.50 48.63 -19.47
C ALA A 351 6.42 49.71 -18.90
N ILE A 352 5.96 50.96 -18.87
CA ILE A 352 6.67 52.06 -18.20
C ILE A 352 5.82 52.57 -17.06
N GLU A 353 6.45 52.68 -15.90
CA GLU A 353 5.84 53.11 -14.66
C GLU A 353 6.48 54.41 -14.20
N GLY A 354 5.69 55.47 -14.09
CA GLY A 354 6.19 56.80 -13.72
C GLY A 354 5.58 57.30 -12.43
N THR A 355 6.42 57.88 -11.58
CA THR A 355 5.93 58.60 -10.40
C THR A 355 6.19 60.10 -10.53
N SER A 356 5.18 60.92 -10.26
CA SER A 356 5.35 62.37 -10.13
C SER A 356 5.45 62.81 -8.68
N SER A 357 6.10 63.95 -8.44
CA SER A 357 6.14 64.59 -7.13
C SER A 357 4.75 65.14 -6.72
N PRO A 358 4.43 65.22 -5.41
CA PRO A 358 3.15 65.77 -4.94
C PRO A 358 3.13 67.31 -4.85
N ASP A 359 3.96 68.03 -5.60
CA ASP A 359 4.18 69.48 -5.49
C ASP A 359 3.01 70.37 -6.04
N GLY A 360 1.98 69.75 -6.62
CA GLY A 360 0.84 70.41 -7.28
C GLY A 360 -0.53 69.84 -6.85
N ARG A 361 -1.58 70.14 -7.63
CA ARG A 361 -2.88 69.47 -7.46
C ARG A 361 -2.75 68.02 -7.91
N TYR A 362 -3.25 67.08 -7.13
CA TYR A 362 -3.12 65.64 -7.36
C TYR A 362 -3.55 65.24 -8.78
N ASN A 363 -4.75 65.63 -9.21
CA ASN A 363 -5.25 65.30 -10.55
C ASN A 363 -4.41 65.91 -11.68
N ALA A 364 -3.85 67.11 -11.48
CA ALA A 364 -3.00 67.75 -12.48
C ALA A 364 -1.63 67.04 -12.58
N ASN A 365 -1.08 66.62 -11.46
CA ASN A 365 0.18 65.88 -11.40
C ASN A 365 0.01 64.47 -11.99
N LEU A 366 -1.09 63.80 -11.68
CA LEU A 366 -1.42 62.49 -12.26
C LEU A 366 -1.60 62.58 -13.78
N GLN A 367 -2.35 63.57 -14.29
CA GLN A 367 -2.51 63.77 -15.73
C GLN A 367 -1.18 64.11 -16.42
N LEU A 368 -0.33 64.93 -15.80
CA LEU A 368 0.98 65.24 -16.35
C LEU A 368 1.91 64.02 -16.34
N ALA A 369 1.88 63.23 -15.27
CA ALA A 369 2.64 61.98 -15.16
C ALA A 369 2.19 60.98 -16.23
N GLN A 370 0.88 60.80 -16.43
CA GLN A 370 0.34 59.93 -17.47
C GLN A 370 0.80 60.39 -18.86
N LYS A 371 0.64 61.68 -19.18
CA LYS A 371 1.10 62.23 -20.47
C LYS A 371 2.61 62.04 -20.69
N ARG A 372 3.41 62.11 -19.63
CA ARG A 372 4.86 61.83 -19.68
C ARG A 372 5.13 60.35 -19.95
N MET A 373 4.41 59.44 -19.28
CA MET A 373 4.58 58.00 -19.49
C MET A 373 4.11 57.57 -20.87
N ASP A 374 2.98 58.10 -21.35
CA ASP A 374 2.50 57.86 -22.71
C ASP A 374 3.53 58.32 -23.74
N TYR A 375 4.13 59.50 -23.55
CA TYR A 375 5.20 59.99 -24.42
C TYR A 375 6.45 59.12 -24.34
N ALA A 376 6.87 58.71 -23.14
CA ALA A 376 8.04 57.85 -22.94
C ALA A 376 7.84 56.48 -23.60
N VAL A 377 6.69 55.83 -23.40
CA VAL A 377 6.35 54.55 -24.03
C VAL A 377 6.32 54.69 -25.55
N GLN A 378 5.69 55.75 -26.06
CA GLN A 378 5.64 55.99 -27.50
C GLN A 378 7.02 56.21 -28.09
N TYR A 379 7.88 57.00 -27.43
CA TYR A 379 9.25 57.24 -27.86
C TYR A 379 10.07 55.95 -27.84
N LEU A 380 10.05 55.22 -26.73
CA LEU A 380 10.83 54.00 -26.54
C LEU A 380 10.35 52.85 -27.43
N SER A 381 9.04 52.79 -27.73
CA SER A 381 8.52 51.84 -28.73
C SER A 381 9.17 52.03 -30.10
N ARG A 382 9.56 53.27 -30.47
CA ARG A 382 10.22 53.57 -31.75
C ARG A 382 11.68 53.11 -31.80
N LEU A 383 12.31 52.93 -30.64
CA LEU A 383 13.67 52.40 -30.53
C LEU A 383 13.71 50.88 -30.70
N VAL A 384 12.62 50.18 -30.41
CA VAL A 384 12.50 48.73 -30.66
C VAL A 384 12.44 48.47 -32.17
N PRO A 385 13.26 47.55 -32.72
CA PRO A 385 13.24 47.22 -34.15
C PRO A 385 11.84 46.86 -34.66
N GLU A 386 11.53 47.24 -35.91
CA GLU A 386 10.18 47.05 -36.49
C GLU A 386 9.69 45.60 -36.42
N ARG A 387 10.62 44.63 -36.62
CA ARG A 387 10.34 43.19 -36.52
C ARG A 387 9.80 42.75 -35.16
N ALA A 388 10.29 43.35 -34.06
CA ALA A 388 9.89 42.98 -32.70
C ALA A 388 8.65 43.76 -32.24
N ARG A 389 8.46 44.97 -32.77
CA ARG A 389 7.36 45.87 -32.37
C ARG A 389 5.96 45.35 -32.71
N ARG A 390 5.79 44.59 -33.81
CA ARG A 390 4.47 44.19 -34.35
C ARG A 390 3.62 43.35 -33.39
N ASN A 391 4.24 42.57 -32.51
CA ASN A 391 3.55 41.65 -31.59
C ASN A 391 3.76 42.01 -30.11
N MET A 392 4.30 43.20 -29.81
CA MET A 392 4.54 43.67 -28.46
C MET A 392 3.36 44.49 -27.93
N LYS A 393 3.02 44.29 -26.65
CA LYS A 393 2.11 45.18 -25.91
C LYS A 393 2.91 46.30 -25.25
N PHE A 394 2.47 47.53 -25.47
CA PHE A 394 3.05 48.72 -24.85
C PHE A 394 2.04 49.32 -23.88
N SER A 395 2.46 49.58 -22.64
CA SER A 395 1.59 50.17 -21.61
C SER A 395 2.33 51.20 -20.76
N SER A 396 1.61 52.21 -20.31
CA SER A 396 2.08 53.28 -19.45
C SER A 396 1.21 53.35 -18.20
N GLU A 397 1.84 53.34 -17.03
CA GLU A 397 1.17 53.54 -15.76
C GLU A 397 1.81 54.72 -15.02
N ALA A 398 0.98 55.59 -14.47
CA ALA A 398 1.44 56.78 -13.77
C ALA A 398 0.83 56.87 -12.37
N SER A 399 1.65 57.29 -11.42
CA SER A 399 1.24 57.56 -10.05
C SER A 399 1.79 58.91 -9.55
N VAL A 400 1.27 59.37 -8.42
CA VAL A 400 1.78 60.54 -7.70
C VAL A 400 2.35 60.05 -6.37
N ALA A 401 3.63 60.35 -6.11
CA ALA A 401 4.28 59.98 -4.86
C ALA A 401 3.56 60.61 -3.67
N SER A 402 3.46 59.86 -2.57
CA SER A 402 2.99 60.39 -1.31
C SER A 402 4.04 61.26 -0.63
N TRP A 403 3.60 62.17 0.24
CA TRP A 403 4.51 62.92 1.11
C TRP A 403 5.24 62.03 2.12
N SER A 404 4.71 60.84 2.43
CA SER A 404 5.40 59.88 3.31
C SER A 404 6.73 59.43 2.72
N ARG A 405 6.80 59.28 1.40
CA ARG A 405 8.04 58.96 0.69
C ARG A 405 9.10 60.05 0.84
N VAL A 406 8.69 61.32 0.93
CA VAL A 406 9.61 62.45 1.22
C VAL A 406 10.18 62.33 2.63
N ALA A 407 9.34 61.99 3.62
CA ALA A 407 9.78 61.81 5.01
C ALA A 407 10.79 60.65 5.15
N GLU A 408 10.55 59.53 4.44
CA GLU A 408 11.50 58.42 4.38
C GLU A 408 12.86 58.84 3.81
N LEU A 409 12.87 59.59 2.69
CA LEU A 409 14.11 60.08 2.10
C LEU A 409 14.86 61.05 3.01
N LEU A 410 14.14 61.94 3.71
CA LEU A 410 14.73 62.85 4.70
C LEU A 410 15.37 62.09 5.85
N ARG A 411 14.72 61.02 6.36
CA ARG A 411 15.30 60.17 7.40
C ARG A 411 16.54 59.43 6.92
N ALA A 412 16.51 58.88 5.70
CA ALA A 412 17.64 58.19 5.10
C ALA A 412 18.86 59.11 4.95
N ASP A 413 18.64 60.38 4.60
CA ASP A 413 19.68 61.41 4.50
C ASP A 413 20.01 62.05 5.87
N SER A 414 19.62 61.41 6.99
CA SER A 414 19.89 61.84 8.37
C SER A 414 19.30 63.22 8.77
N LEU A 415 18.12 63.56 8.26
CA LEU A 415 17.34 64.78 8.59
C LEU A 415 16.04 64.46 9.36
N PRO A 416 16.11 63.95 10.60
CA PRO A 416 14.94 63.49 11.35
C PRO A 416 14.08 64.63 11.92
N GLY A 417 14.59 65.87 11.99
CA GLY A 417 13.82 67.03 12.45
C GLY A 417 12.84 67.51 11.39
N GLU A 418 13.30 67.58 10.16
CA GLU A 418 12.55 67.95 8.96
C GLU A 418 11.57 66.83 8.59
N ALA A 419 11.99 65.56 8.69
CA ALA A 419 11.11 64.41 8.46
C ALA A 419 9.91 64.40 9.42
N ARG A 420 10.11 64.69 10.71
CA ARG A 420 9.02 64.77 11.70
C ARG A 420 8.01 65.87 11.35
N GLN A 421 8.47 67.03 10.90
CA GLN A 421 7.58 68.13 10.47
C GLN A 421 6.77 67.76 9.21
N VAL A 422 7.36 67.02 8.28
CA VAL A 422 6.65 66.47 7.11
C VAL A 422 5.60 65.43 7.55
N GLU A 423 5.95 64.53 8.46
CA GLU A 423 5.03 63.52 9.04
C GLU A 423 3.87 64.14 9.82
N GLU A 424 4.09 65.22 10.57
CA GLU A 424 3.05 65.96 11.29
C GLU A 424 2.03 66.57 10.33
N VAL A 425 2.48 67.10 9.19
CA VAL A 425 1.58 67.63 8.14
C VAL A 425 0.77 66.50 7.50
N ILE A 426 1.38 65.32 7.26
CA ILE A 426 0.69 64.13 6.74
C ILE A 426 -0.38 63.64 7.73
N LYS A 427 -0.04 63.58 9.03
CA LYS A 427 -0.95 63.11 10.08
C LYS A 427 -2.17 64.02 10.25
N ARG A 428 -1.97 65.34 10.06
CA ARG A 428 -3.00 66.35 10.30
C ARG A 428 -3.97 66.52 9.13
N TRP A 429 -3.58 66.21 7.90
CA TRP A 429 -4.38 66.45 6.69
C TRP A 429 -4.57 65.18 5.87
N ARG A 430 -5.82 64.85 5.53
CA ARG A 430 -6.14 63.58 4.85
C ARG A 430 -5.92 63.63 3.34
N SER A 431 -6.19 64.76 2.69
CA SER A 431 -6.03 64.89 1.24
C SER A 431 -4.60 65.25 0.86
N ILE A 432 -4.06 64.65 -0.22
CA ILE A 432 -2.74 65.00 -0.76
C ILE A 432 -2.68 66.49 -1.12
N ASP A 433 -3.77 67.08 -1.63
CA ASP A 433 -3.82 68.51 -1.96
C ASP A 433 -3.74 69.42 -0.72
N GLU A 434 -4.30 68.97 0.40
CA GLU A 434 -4.18 69.68 1.69
C GLU A 434 -2.78 69.53 2.28
N GLN A 435 -2.21 68.33 2.18
CA GLN A 435 -0.82 68.09 2.57
C GLN A 435 0.09 69.01 1.75
N SER A 436 0.02 69.00 0.42
CA SER A 436 0.86 69.82 -0.46
C SER A 436 0.75 71.32 -0.18
N ARG A 437 -0.45 71.84 0.11
CA ARG A 437 -0.65 73.25 0.49
C ARG A 437 0.04 73.61 1.81
N ASN A 438 0.04 72.70 2.79
CA ASN A 438 0.65 72.94 4.09
C ASN A 438 2.16 72.62 4.10
N MET A 439 2.61 71.68 3.26
CA MET A 439 4.03 71.41 3.03
C MET A 439 4.75 72.66 2.51
N ARG A 440 4.12 73.44 1.60
CA ARG A 440 4.65 74.72 1.12
C ARG A 440 4.91 75.77 2.19
N LYS A 441 4.27 75.65 3.36
CA LYS A 441 4.44 76.58 4.48
C LYS A 441 5.62 76.21 5.39
N LEU A 442 6.22 75.04 5.20
CA LEU A 442 7.38 74.62 5.99
C LEU A 442 8.58 75.51 5.64
N PRO A 443 9.38 75.93 6.64
CA PRO A 443 10.48 76.89 6.44
C PRO A 443 11.57 76.37 5.49
N PHE A 444 11.71 75.04 5.36
CA PHE A 444 12.66 74.37 4.48
C PHE A 444 12.01 73.86 3.18
N TYR A 445 10.77 74.23 2.86
CA TYR A 445 10.09 73.73 1.67
C TYR A 445 10.87 74.07 0.38
N HIS A 446 11.24 75.35 0.19
CA HIS A 446 11.92 75.79 -1.02
C HIS A 446 13.38 75.35 -1.06
N SER A 447 14.12 75.56 0.04
CA SER A 447 15.56 75.27 0.12
C SER A 447 15.93 73.80 0.22
N LEU A 448 14.99 72.94 0.65
CA LEU A 448 15.26 71.52 0.88
C LEU A 448 14.30 70.61 0.11
N LEU A 449 12.99 70.71 0.36
CA LEU A 449 12.03 69.78 -0.24
C LEU A 449 11.96 69.96 -1.76
N MET A 450 11.79 71.18 -2.24
CA MET A 450 11.62 71.52 -3.65
C MET A 450 12.91 71.32 -4.45
N GLU A 451 14.05 71.74 -3.91
CA GLU A 451 15.33 71.66 -4.64
C GLU A 451 15.97 70.27 -4.58
N LYS A 452 15.87 69.56 -3.44
CA LYS A 452 16.63 68.32 -3.23
C LYS A 452 15.79 67.04 -3.27
N TYR A 453 14.57 67.04 -2.74
CA TYR A 453 13.81 65.78 -2.53
C TYR A 453 12.68 65.55 -3.51
N LEU A 454 11.89 66.57 -3.86
CA LEU A 454 10.81 66.46 -4.84
C LEU A 454 11.31 66.03 -6.23
N PRO A 455 12.48 66.48 -6.73
CA PRO A 455 13.05 65.96 -7.98
C PRO A 455 13.41 64.46 -7.91
N ARG A 456 13.86 63.96 -6.74
CA ARG A 456 14.23 62.53 -6.54
C ARG A 456 13.05 61.57 -6.61
N LEU A 457 11.83 62.08 -6.49
CA LEU A 457 10.58 61.32 -6.62
C LEU A 457 10.10 61.18 -8.07
N ARG A 458 10.70 61.94 -9.01
CA ARG A 458 10.37 61.90 -10.43
C ARG A 458 11.15 60.77 -11.10
N ARG A 459 10.77 59.53 -10.80
CA ARG A 459 11.40 58.32 -11.36
C ARG A 459 10.51 57.67 -12.41
N VAL A 460 11.16 57.10 -13.41
CA VAL A 460 10.51 56.30 -14.45
C VAL A 460 11.11 54.90 -14.42
N GLY A 461 10.36 53.93 -13.94
CA GLY A 461 10.71 52.51 -14.05
C GLY A 461 10.19 51.92 -15.36
N TYR A 462 10.76 50.79 -15.77
CA TYR A 462 10.14 49.94 -16.79
C TYR A 462 10.22 48.47 -16.42
N VAL A 463 9.24 47.72 -16.91
CA VAL A 463 9.18 46.26 -16.83
C VAL A 463 9.04 45.72 -18.24
N MET A 464 9.95 44.82 -18.61
CA MET A 464 9.96 44.18 -19.92
C MET A 464 9.77 42.67 -19.75
N ASN A 465 8.73 42.13 -20.38
CA ASN A 465 8.47 40.69 -20.38
C ASN A 465 8.88 40.10 -21.72
N TYR A 466 9.61 38.99 -21.68
CA TYR A 466 10.10 38.30 -22.86
C TYR A 466 10.12 36.79 -22.65
N SER A 467 9.98 36.03 -23.72
CA SER A 467 10.25 34.60 -23.72
C SER A 467 11.62 34.33 -24.31
N VAL A 468 12.27 33.25 -23.86
CA VAL A 468 13.48 32.72 -24.50
C VAL A 468 13.21 31.28 -24.91
N PHE A 469 13.20 31.02 -26.21
CA PHE A 469 13.11 29.71 -26.84
C PHE A 469 14.50 29.06 -26.98
N ARG A 470 15.35 29.17 -25.97
CA ARG A 470 16.70 28.59 -26.04
C ARG A 470 16.70 27.29 -25.27
N GLN A 471 17.00 26.20 -25.95
CA GLN A 471 17.31 24.93 -25.29
C GLN A 471 18.63 25.08 -24.55
N LEU A 472 18.62 24.85 -23.24
CA LEU A 472 19.85 24.79 -22.46
C LEU A 472 20.75 23.67 -23.00
N THR A 473 22.06 23.92 -23.04
CA THR A 473 23.04 22.88 -23.30
C THR A 473 23.05 21.87 -22.16
N ILE A 474 23.56 20.66 -22.40
CA ILE A 474 23.59 19.64 -21.35
C ILE A 474 24.42 20.08 -20.13
N ASP A 475 25.47 20.87 -20.35
CA ASP A 475 26.32 21.39 -19.27
C ASP A 475 25.63 22.50 -18.46
N GLU A 476 24.87 23.37 -19.11
CA GLU A 476 24.01 24.35 -18.43
C GLU A 476 22.94 23.64 -17.57
N ILE A 477 22.34 22.56 -18.09
CA ILE A 477 21.36 21.76 -17.33
C ILE A 477 22.04 21.10 -16.10
N ARG A 478 23.24 20.53 -16.27
CA ARG A 478 24.01 19.95 -15.14
C ARG A 478 24.33 20.98 -14.07
N GLN A 479 24.71 22.20 -14.47
CA GLN A 479 24.98 23.28 -13.52
C GLN A 479 23.71 23.66 -12.74
N LEU A 480 22.59 23.88 -13.43
CA LEU A 480 21.32 24.19 -12.77
C LEU A 480 20.85 23.07 -11.84
N TYR A 481 21.02 21.81 -12.24
CA TYR A 481 20.70 20.67 -11.40
C TYR A 481 21.55 20.62 -10.12
N GLY A 482 22.84 20.96 -10.23
CA GLY A 482 23.76 21.05 -9.10
C GLY A 482 23.47 22.22 -8.15
N GLU A 483 22.96 23.34 -8.67
CA GLU A 483 22.55 24.51 -7.87
C GLU A 483 21.20 24.28 -7.19
N ASP A 484 20.15 24.00 -7.96
CA ASP A 484 18.81 23.64 -7.47
C ASP A 484 18.00 22.92 -8.56
N TYR A 485 17.92 21.59 -8.45
CA TYR A 485 17.18 20.74 -9.39
C TYR A 485 15.69 21.08 -9.54
N ARG A 486 15.08 21.80 -8.58
CA ARG A 486 13.65 22.17 -8.63
C ARG A 486 13.35 23.18 -9.73
N GLN A 487 14.37 23.82 -10.28
CA GLN A 487 14.23 24.76 -11.39
C GLN A 487 14.14 24.06 -12.76
N LEU A 488 14.46 22.76 -12.83
CA LEU A 488 14.42 22.02 -14.08
C LEU A 488 12.99 21.64 -14.47
N SER A 489 12.64 21.91 -15.72
CA SER A 489 11.44 21.41 -16.38
C SER A 489 11.50 19.91 -16.65
N LYS A 490 10.34 19.30 -17.00
CA LYS A 490 10.27 17.90 -17.45
C LYS A 490 11.24 17.61 -18.61
N TYR A 491 11.38 18.55 -19.54
CA TYR A 491 12.26 18.41 -20.71
C TYR A 491 13.75 18.41 -20.32
N GLU A 492 14.14 19.30 -19.41
CA GLU A 492 15.54 19.38 -18.97
C GLU A 492 15.92 18.15 -18.14
N PHE A 493 15.02 17.67 -17.27
CA PHE A 493 15.20 16.38 -16.60
C PHE A 493 15.37 15.23 -17.60
N PHE A 494 14.48 15.14 -18.60
CA PHE A 494 14.54 14.12 -19.64
C PHE A 494 15.91 14.06 -20.31
N ARG A 495 16.41 15.20 -20.75
CA ARG A 495 17.73 15.28 -21.38
C ARG A 495 18.85 14.92 -20.42
N LEU A 496 18.77 15.39 -19.17
CA LEU A 496 19.80 15.17 -18.17
C LEU A 496 20.01 13.68 -17.88
N TYR A 497 18.93 12.96 -17.52
CA TYR A 497 19.07 11.55 -17.14
C TYR A 497 19.34 10.64 -18.34
N ARG A 498 18.91 11.00 -19.55
CA ARG A 498 19.18 10.22 -20.78
C ARG A 498 20.65 10.26 -21.19
N GLU A 499 21.34 11.35 -20.90
CA GLU A 499 22.79 11.53 -21.14
C GLU A 499 23.68 10.99 -20.01
N GLU A 500 23.11 10.68 -18.84
CA GLU A 500 23.86 10.19 -17.68
C GLU A 500 24.19 8.70 -17.83
N ASN A 501 25.46 8.30 -17.86
CA ASN A 501 25.85 6.89 -18.04
C ASN A 501 25.94 6.11 -16.72
N ASP A 502 26.17 6.77 -15.59
CA ASP A 502 26.18 6.11 -14.30
C ASP A 502 24.75 5.78 -13.85
N SER A 503 24.45 4.49 -13.75
CA SER A 503 23.14 3.99 -13.32
C SER A 503 22.69 4.54 -11.96
N ILE A 504 23.62 4.79 -11.02
CA ILE A 504 23.28 5.27 -9.67
C ILE A 504 22.90 6.77 -9.74
N GLN A 505 23.68 7.58 -10.44
CA GLN A 505 23.31 8.99 -10.66
C GLN A 505 22.02 9.12 -11.48
N ARG A 506 21.86 8.29 -12.53
CA ARG A 506 20.65 8.28 -13.37
C ARG A 506 19.42 7.95 -12.53
N GLU A 507 19.49 6.96 -11.65
CA GLU A 507 18.39 6.62 -10.73
C GLU A 507 18.04 7.81 -9.82
N LYS A 508 19.05 8.47 -9.24
CA LYS A 508 18.85 9.67 -8.40
C LYS A 508 18.12 10.77 -9.16
N MET A 509 18.55 11.08 -10.38
CA MET A 509 17.93 12.08 -11.25
C MET A 509 16.48 11.71 -11.58
N LEU A 510 16.20 10.45 -11.91
CA LEU A 510 14.86 9.96 -12.20
C LEU A 510 13.92 10.08 -11.00
N ARG A 511 14.39 9.70 -9.79
CA ARG A 511 13.61 9.85 -8.55
C ARG A 511 13.28 11.31 -8.26
N GLN A 512 14.23 12.23 -8.44
CA GLN A 512 14.00 13.67 -8.27
C GLN A 512 13.09 14.26 -9.34
N ALA A 513 13.16 13.76 -10.58
CA ALA A 513 12.23 14.13 -11.63
C ALA A 513 10.78 13.74 -11.25
N LEU A 514 10.59 12.56 -10.65
CA LEU A 514 9.28 12.08 -10.19
C LEU A 514 8.82 12.76 -8.89
N GLU A 515 9.74 13.22 -8.04
CA GLU A 515 9.44 14.08 -6.89
C GLU A 515 8.80 15.40 -7.37
N MET A 516 9.41 16.04 -8.37
CA MET A 516 8.90 17.29 -8.95
C MET A 516 7.66 17.08 -9.81
N TYR A 517 7.63 15.96 -10.54
CA TYR A 517 6.60 15.66 -11.52
C TYR A 517 6.08 14.21 -11.37
N PRO A 518 5.20 13.95 -10.39
CA PRO A 518 4.63 12.61 -10.18
C PRO A 518 3.88 12.04 -11.38
N SER A 519 3.44 12.89 -12.33
CA SER A 519 2.77 12.48 -13.58
C SER A 519 3.72 12.19 -14.74
N PHE A 520 5.04 12.17 -14.51
CA PHE A 520 6.03 12.03 -15.57
C PHE A 520 6.25 10.56 -15.98
N MET A 521 5.28 10.02 -16.72
CA MET A 521 5.22 8.62 -17.17
C MET A 521 6.52 8.11 -17.81
N VAL A 522 7.16 8.91 -18.68
CA VAL A 522 8.40 8.52 -19.38
C VAL A 522 9.53 8.28 -18.36
N ALA A 523 9.70 9.18 -17.39
CA ALA A 523 10.68 9.00 -16.32
C ALA A 523 10.32 7.82 -15.40
N ALA A 524 9.03 7.63 -15.09
CA ALA A 524 8.58 6.49 -14.29
C ALA A 524 8.89 5.15 -14.98
N ASN A 525 8.67 5.06 -16.30
CA ASN A 525 8.99 3.89 -17.09
C ASN A 525 10.50 3.64 -17.17
N ASP A 526 11.30 4.69 -17.40
CA ASP A 526 12.75 4.54 -17.48
C ASP A 526 13.36 4.14 -16.12
N LEU A 527 12.80 4.64 -15.02
CA LEU A 527 13.17 4.20 -13.67
C LEU A 527 12.76 2.74 -13.43
N ALA A 528 11.53 2.35 -13.79
CA ALA A 528 11.09 0.97 -13.67
C ALA A 528 11.98 0.02 -14.47
N ALA A 529 12.34 0.41 -15.71
CA ALA A 529 13.24 -0.38 -16.54
C ALA A 529 14.63 -0.53 -15.92
N LEU A 530 15.19 0.56 -15.37
CA LEU A 530 16.47 0.55 -14.66
C LEU A 530 16.42 -0.39 -13.44
N LEU A 531 15.35 -0.32 -12.65
CA LEU A 531 15.18 -1.12 -11.44
C LEU A 531 14.97 -2.61 -11.75
N ILE A 532 14.12 -2.93 -12.72
CA ILE A 532 13.87 -4.32 -13.17
C ILE A 532 15.16 -4.97 -13.65
N ASN A 533 15.92 -4.28 -14.52
CA ASN A 533 17.17 -4.81 -15.08
C ASN A 533 18.27 -5.00 -14.02
N ARG A 534 18.13 -4.40 -12.83
CA ARG A 534 19.02 -4.58 -11.67
C ARG A 534 18.44 -5.52 -10.60
N GLN A 535 17.36 -6.24 -10.90
CA GLN A 535 16.66 -7.14 -9.97
C GLN A 535 16.13 -6.43 -8.72
N ALA A 536 15.82 -5.15 -8.83
CA ALA A 536 15.28 -4.30 -7.76
C ALA A 536 13.90 -3.73 -8.15
N ALA A 537 13.11 -4.51 -8.88
CA ALA A 537 11.83 -4.08 -9.43
C ALA A 537 10.88 -3.56 -8.35
N ASP A 538 10.21 -2.45 -8.65
CA ASP A 538 9.19 -1.84 -7.81
C ASP A 538 7.82 -2.00 -8.50
N PRO A 539 6.91 -2.84 -7.96
CA PRO A 539 5.61 -3.11 -8.57
C PRO A 539 4.62 -1.94 -8.46
N ASP A 540 4.89 -0.91 -7.64
CA ASP A 540 3.97 0.22 -7.44
C ASP A 540 4.32 1.43 -8.33
N LEU A 541 5.57 1.52 -8.80
CA LEU A 541 6.07 2.67 -9.56
C LEU A 541 5.28 2.97 -10.83
N LEU A 542 4.93 1.94 -11.63
CA LEU A 542 4.19 2.11 -12.88
C LEU A 542 2.67 1.90 -12.73
N ARG A 543 2.20 1.51 -11.54
CA ARG A 543 0.78 1.25 -11.26
C ARG A 543 -0.15 2.43 -11.60
N PRO A 544 0.22 3.72 -11.37
CA PRO A 544 -0.64 4.85 -11.75
C PRO A 544 -0.77 5.07 -13.26
N PHE A 545 0.15 4.52 -14.05
CA PHE A 545 0.25 4.75 -15.50
C PHE A 545 -0.21 3.55 -16.34
N ALA A 546 -0.24 2.35 -15.75
CA ALA A 546 -0.60 1.12 -16.45
C ALA A 546 -2.12 1.02 -16.69
N GLY A 547 -2.50 0.35 -17.77
CA GLY A 547 -3.90 0.11 -18.12
C GLY A 547 -4.16 0.18 -19.62
N LYS A 548 -5.45 0.24 -19.98
CA LYS A 548 -5.92 0.17 -21.37
C LYS A 548 -5.36 1.26 -22.29
N GLU A 549 -5.18 2.47 -21.77
CA GLU A 549 -4.70 3.64 -22.53
C GLU A 549 -3.17 3.79 -22.46
N ALA A 550 -2.50 2.95 -21.67
CA ALA A 550 -1.07 3.05 -21.47
C ALA A 550 -0.31 2.53 -22.72
N PRO A 551 0.84 3.14 -23.05
CA PRO A 551 1.74 2.58 -24.05
C PRO A 551 2.14 1.14 -23.71
N MET A 552 2.32 0.30 -24.73
CA MET A 552 2.66 -1.12 -24.56
C MET A 552 3.87 -1.31 -23.63
N VAL A 553 4.92 -0.50 -23.77
CA VAL A 553 6.15 -0.60 -22.97
C VAL A 553 5.87 -0.42 -21.47
N VAL A 554 4.91 0.46 -21.11
CA VAL A 554 4.53 0.71 -19.71
C VAL A 554 3.82 -0.51 -19.14
N ASN A 555 2.85 -1.06 -19.88
CA ASN A 555 2.13 -2.26 -19.46
C ASN A 555 3.07 -3.48 -19.36
N ALA A 556 3.98 -3.66 -20.32
CA ALA A 556 4.94 -4.76 -20.31
C ALA A 556 5.92 -4.65 -19.13
N ASN A 557 6.50 -3.47 -18.88
CA ASN A 557 7.40 -3.26 -17.74
C ASN A 557 6.67 -3.42 -16.40
N GLN A 558 5.43 -2.92 -16.28
CA GLN A 558 4.62 -3.14 -15.08
C GLN A 558 4.30 -4.61 -14.86
N MET A 559 3.98 -5.37 -15.91
CA MET A 559 3.80 -6.83 -15.81
C MET A 559 5.06 -7.50 -15.29
N ILE A 560 6.23 -7.16 -15.83
CA ILE A 560 7.52 -7.72 -15.38
C ILE A 560 7.76 -7.40 -13.90
N ALA A 561 7.51 -6.16 -13.47
CA ALA A 561 7.66 -5.77 -12.05
C ALA A 561 6.73 -6.57 -11.13
N LEU A 562 5.47 -6.77 -11.53
CA LEU A 562 4.50 -7.57 -10.78
C LEU A 562 4.89 -9.06 -10.71
N LEU A 563 5.38 -9.64 -11.81
CA LEU A 563 5.88 -11.01 -11.83
C LEU A 563 7.10 -11.18 -10.92
N ASN A 564 8.03 -10.22 -10.90
CA ASN A 564 9.18 -10.23 -10.01
C ASN A 564 8.78 -10.14 -8.53
N ALA A 565 7.70 -9.41 -8.23
CA ALA A 565 7.13 -9.30 -6.88
C ALA A 565 6.27 -10.52 -6.46
N GLY A 566 6.00 -11.46 -7.36
CA GLY A 566 5.11 -12.60 -7.09
C GLY A 566 3.61 -12.26 -7.12
N LEU A 567 3.24 -11.13 -7.73
CA LEU A 567 1.87 -10.64 -7.90
C LEU A 567 1.30 -11.08 -9.26
N PHE A 568 1.32 -12.39 -9.51
CA PHE A 568 0.92 -13.04 -10.76
C PHE A 568 -0.49 -12.67 -11.25
N THR A 569 -1.48 -12.62 -10.36
CA THR A 569 -2.85 -12.27 -10.74
C THR A 569 -2.98 -10.78 -11.12
N ALA A 570 -2.20 -9.91 -10.48
CA ALA A 570 -2.15 -8.50 -10.87
C ALA A 570 -1.46 -8.33 -12.22
N ALA A 571 -0.35 -9.04 -12.48
CA ALA A 571 0.29 -9.07 -13.79
C ALA A 571 -0.70 -9.55 -14.87
N ASP A 572 -1.51 -10.56 -14.53
CA ASP A 572 -2.50 -11.12 -15.45
C ASP A 572 -3.58 -10.12 -15.87
N SER A 573 -3.99 -9.24 -14.97
CA SER A 573 -4.97 -8.20 -15.27
C SER A 573 -4.48 -7.22 -16.36
N LEU A 574 -3.16 -7.09 -16.55
CA LEU A 574 -2.55 -6.25 -17.56
C LEU A 574 -2.28 -6.96 -18.88
N ALA A 575 -2.30 -8.30 -18.89
CA ALA A 575 -2.02 -9.10 -20.09
C ALA A 575 -2.97 -8.75 -21.25
N ALA A 576 -4.22 -8.38 -20.94
CA ALA A 576 -5.20 -7.94 -21.94
C ALA A 576 -4.81 -6.63 -22.67
N PHE A 577 -3.88 -5.85 -22.14
CA PHE A 577 -3.41 -4.58 -22.71
C PHE A 577 -2.00 -4.67 -23.31
N VAL A 578 -1.42 -5.86 -23.35
CA VAL A 578 -0.13 -6.11 -24.00
C VAL A 578 -0.38 -6.97 -25.25
N PRO A 579 -0.23 -6.41 -26.46
CA PRO A 579 -0.39 -7.18 -27.69
C PRO A 579 0.60 -8.34 -27.74
N ASP A 580 0.14 -9.51 -28.16
CA ASP A 580 1.01 -10.68 -28.39
C ASP A 580 1.81 -10.50 -29.69
N ASN A 581 3.12 -10.36 -29.56
CA ASN A 581 4.08 -10.20 -30.66
C ASN A 581 5.43 -10.84 -30.28
N GLU A 582 6.40 -10.84 -31.20
CA GLU A 582 7.70 -11.48 -30.99
C GLU A 582 8.43 -11.07 -29.70
N ARG A 583 8.23 -9.83 -29.22
CA ARG A 583 8.89 -9.32 -28.00
C ARG A 583 8.13 -9.66 -26.72
N THR A 584 6.81 -9.83 -26.79
CA THR A 584 5.92 -9.96 -25.63
C THR A 584 5.36 -11.37 -25.47
N HIS A 585 5.46 -12.23 -26.49
CA HIS A 585 4.89 -13.58 -26.47
C HIS A 585 5.39 -14.41 -25.28
N MET A 586 6.70 -14.41 -25.02
CA MET A 586 7.27 -15.13 -23.88
C MET A 586 6.79 -14.58 -22.54
N LEU A 587 6.65 -13.26 -22.41
CA LEU A 587 6.13 -12.62 -21.20
C LEU A 587 4.68 -13.04 -20.93
N LEU A 588 3.84 -13.03 -21.97
CA LEU A 588 2.45 -13.46 -21.89
C LEU A 588 2.33 -14.96 -21.57
N ALA A 589 3.16 -15.79 -22.19
CA ALA A 589 3.21 -17.23 -21.95
C ALA A 589 3.60 -17.56 -20.50
N VAL A 590 4.66 -16.94 -19.98
CA VAL A 590 5.10 -17.10 -18.59
C VAL A 590 4.01 -16.62 -17.62
N ASN A 591 3.42 -15.45 -17.87
CA ASN A 591 2.31 -14.95 -17.05
C ASN A 591 1.11 -15.91 -17.04
N ALA A 592 0.74 -16.47 -18.19
CA ALA A 592 -0.36 -17.42 -18.30
C ALA A 592 -0.07 -18.71 -17.51
N VAL A 593 1.12 -19.29 -17.66
CA VAL A 593 1.55 -20.51 -16.97
C VAL A 593 1.58 -20.31 -15.45
N LEU A 594 2.11 -19.18 -14.96
CA LEU A 594 2.11 -18.83 -13.54
C LEU A 594 0.69 -18.67 -12.95
N ASN A 595 -0.28 -18.30 -13.78
CA ASN A 595 -1.70 -18.25 -13.43
C ASN A 595 -2.45 -19.57 -13.73
N GLY A 596 -1.74 -20.67 -14.00
CA GLY A 596 -2.32 -22.00 -14.18
C GLY A 596 -2.98 -22.24 -15.54
N ARG A 597 -2.69 -21.41 -16.55
CA ARG A 597 -3.19 -21.57 -17.93
C ARG A 597 -2.06 -22.05 -18.83
N PHE A 598 -2.07 -23.34 -19.13
CA PHE A 598 -1.02 -24.02 -19.90
C PHE A 598 -1.36 -24.20 -21.38
N ASP A 599 -2.66 -24.21 -21.71
CA ASP A 599 -3.15 -24.44 -23.06
C ASP A 599 -2.61 -23.39 -24.03
N GLY A 600 -1.93 -23.82 -25.09
CA GLY A 600 -1.30 -22.95 -26.08
C GLY A 600 0.05 -22.34 -25.65
N TYR A 601 0.48 -22.48 -24.40
CA TYR A 601 1.72 -21.88 -23.87
C TYR A 601 2.76 -22.89 -23.38
N TYR A 602 2.38 -24.16 -23.22
CA TYR A 602 3.28 -25.22 -22.77
C TYR A 602 4.57 -25.30 -23.62
N GLU A 603 4.46 -25.39 -24.95
CA GLU A 603 5.63 -25.53 -25.84
C GLU A 603 6.55 -24.29 -25.79
N THR A 604 5.95 -23.09 -25.76
CA THR A 604 6.69 -21.82 -25.64
C THR A 604 7.55 -21.84 -24.38
N VAL A 605 6.97 -22.19 -23.25
CA VAL A 605 7.67 -22.22 -21.97
C VAL A 605 8.63 -23.40 -21.86
N ALA A 606 8.25 -24.58 -22.35
CA ALA A 606 9.12 -25.76 -22.35
C ALA A 606 10.42 -25.52 -23.14
N SER A 607 10.37 -24.72 -24.20
CA SER A 607 11.55 -24.37 -25.01
C SER A 607 12.64 -23.60 -24.24
N THR A 608 12.31 -23.03 -23.08
CA THR A 608 13.28 -22.28 -22.25
C THR A 608 14.27 -23.17 -21.50
N GLY A 609 13.97 -24.47 -21.33
CA GLY A 609 14.88 -25.44 -20.73
C GLY A 609 14.17 -26.61 -20.04
N LEU A 610 14.92 -27.70 -19.84
CA LEU A 610 14.40 -28.96 -19.27
C LEU A 610 13.79 -28.78 -17.87
N ARG A 611 14.39 -27.94 -17.01
CA ARG A 611 13.84 -27.66 -15.68
C ARG A 611 12.46 -26.98 -15.76
N ASN A 612 12.34 -25.97 -16.62
CA ASN A 612 11.09 -25.24 -16.81
C ASN A 612 10.00 -26.14 -17.40
N GLN A 613 10.34 -26.96 -18.38
CA GLN A 613 9.44 -27.98 -18.91
C GLN A 613 8.98 -28.96 -17.81
N LEU A 614 9.90 -29.44 -16.97
CA LEU A 614 9.60 -30.37 -15.87
C LEU A 614 8.61 -29.77 -14.86
N VAL A 615 8.88 -28.56 -14.37
CA VAL A 615 8.02 -27.95 -13.33
C VAL A 615 6.64 -27.62 -13.88
N VAL A 616 6.52 -27.31 -15.18
CA VAL A 616 5.22 -27.14 -15.83
C VAL A 616 4.49 -28.49 -15.97
N LEU A 617 5.18 -29.58 -16.32
CA LEU A 617 4.57 -30.92 -16.30
C LEU A 617 4.05 -31.30 -14.91
N LEU A 618 4.80 -31.00 -13.84
CA LEU A 618 4.33 -31.18 -12.46
C LEU A 618 3.11 -30.29 -12.15
N ALA A 619 3.11 -29.03 -12.59
CA ALA A 619 1.96 -28.13 -12.42
C ALA A 619 0.70 -28.62 -13.18
N MET A 620 0.89 -29.30 -14.31
CA MET A 620 -0.15 -29.96 -15.09
C MET A 620 -0.54 -31.35 -14.55
N LYS A 621 0.07 -31.81 -13.46
CA LYS A 621 -0.11 -33.17 -12.87
C LYS A 621 0.23 -34.32 -13.83
N ARG A 622 1.24 -34.12 -14.69
CA ARG A 622 1.78 -35.12 -15.63
C ARG A 622 3.04 -35.76 -15.04
N ASP A 623 2.89 -36.37 -13.86
CA ASP A 623 4.02 -36.74 -13.00
C ASP A 623 4.93 -37.84 -13.61
N GLU A 624 4.37 -38.78 -14.36
CA GLU A 624 5.17 -39.80 -15.08
C GLU A 624 6.08 -39.20 -16.16
N GLU A 625 5.59 -38.18 -16.87
CA GLU A 625 6.36 -37.48 -17.90
C GLU A 625 7.42 -36.58 -17.26
N ALA A 626 7.06 -35.91 -16.16
CA ALA A 626 8.01 -35.13 -15.37
C ALA A 626 9.16 -36.00 -14.84
N LEU A 627 8.88 -37.22 -14.34
CA LEU A 627 9.91 -38.15 -13.88
C LEU A 627 10.89 -38.56 -15.01
N LYS A 628 10.36 -38.89 -16.19
CA LYS A 628 11.20 -39.23 -17.37
C LYS A 628 12.11 -38.08 -17.77
N LEU A 629 11.62 -36.84 -17.69
CA LEU A 629 12.40 -35.65 -17.99
C LEU A 629 13.44 -35.36 -16.91
N CYS A 630 13.08 -35.60 -15.64
CA CYS A 630 13.95 -35.40 -14.49
C CYS A 630 15.23 -36.26 -14.54
N GLN A 631 15.14 -37.45 -15.13
CA GLN A 631 16.30 -38.34 -15.34
C GLN A 631 17.33 -37.79 -16.34
N GLN A 632 16.99 -36.77 -17.12
CA GLN A 632 17.89 -36.12 -18.07
C GLN A 632 18.60 -34.90 -17.47
N LEU A 633 18.17 -34.43 -16.29
CA LEU A 633 18.81 -33.32 -15.58
C LEU A 633 20.12 -33.77 -14.91
N PRO A 634 21.09 -32.86 -14.72
CA PRO A 634 22.38 -33.20 -14.15
C PRO A 634 22.27 -33.59 -12.67
N ASP A 635 22.76 -34.78 -12.33
CA ASP A 635 22.86 -35.31 -10.95
C ASP A 635 23.83 -34.53 -10.04
N SER A 636 24.53 -33.52 -10.57
CA SER A 636 25.40 -32.64 -9.78
C SER A 636 24.67 -31.47 -9.14
N ASP A 637 23.39 -31.24 -9.49
CA ASP A 637 22.59 -30.14 -8.98
C ASP A 637 21.64 -30.62 -7.86
N ALA A 638 21.69 -29.94 -6.71
CA ALA A 638 20.81 -30.21 -5.56
C ALA A 638 19.33 -30.08 -5.95
N MET A 639 19.01 -29.13 -6.83
CA MET A 639 17.64 -28.90 -7.29
C MET A 639 17.11 -30.09 -8.12
N THR A 640 17.96 -30.76 -8.88
CA THR A 640 17.58 -31.97 -9.62
C THR A 640 17.10 -33.06 -8.67
N HIS A 641 17.83 -33.30 -7.57
CA HIS A 641 17.42 -34.27 -6.55
C HIS A 641 16.13 -33.85 -5.84
N TYR A 642 15.95 -32.56 -5.57
CA TYR A 642 14.72 -32.06 -4.96
C TYR A 642 13.49 -32.29 -5.86
N LEU A 643 13.61 -32.01 -7.16
CA LEU A 643 12.55 -32.26 -8.14
C LEU A 643 12.29 -33.76 -8.34
N LYS A 644 13.32 -34.62 -8.27
CA LYS A 644 13.14 -36.08 -8.25
C LYS A 644 12.32 -36.53 -7.04
N ALA A 645 12.58 -35.96 -5.86
CA ALA A 645 11.83 -36.26 -4.66
C ALA A 645 10.33 -35.95 -4.82
N ILE A 646 10.00 -34.78 -5.39
CA ILE A 646 8.60 -34.43 -5.71
C ILE A 646 7.98 -35.47 -6.65
N CYS A 647 8.65 -35.78 -7.77
CA CYS A 647 8.14 -36.76 -8.74
C CYS A 647 7.89 -38.13 -8.10
N PHE A 648 8.83 -38.63 -7.30
CA PHE A 648 8.69 -39.91 -6.61
C PHE A 648 7.58 -39.88 -5.56
N ASN A 649 7.45 -38.79 -4.80
CA ASN A 649 6.42 -38.69 -3.76
C ASN A 649 5.01 -38.74 -4.37
N ARG A 650 4.79 -37.96 -5.43
CA ARG A 650 3.51 -37.94 -6.17
C ARG A 650 3.16 -39.27 -6.83
N LEU A 651 4.15 -40.08 -7.18
CA LEU A 651 3.98 -41.43 -7.72
C LEU A 651 3.94 -42.52 -6.62
N GLU A 652 3.79 -42.12 -5.35
CA GLU A 652 3.72 -43.00 -4.18
C GLU A 652 4.97 -43.89 -3.97
N ARG A 653 6.12 -43.46 -4.52
CA ARG A 653 7.44 -44.12 -4.37
C ARG A 653 8.21 -43.53 -3.20
N ILE A 654 7.63 -43.64 -2.00
CA ILE A 654 8.04 -42.91 -0.79
C ILE A 654 9.51 -43.13 -0.40
N SER A 655 10.03 -44.35 -0.52
CA SER A 655 11.43 -44.65 -0.19
C SER A 655 12.41 -43.90 -1.09
N GLU A 656 12.15 -43.86 -2.38
CA GLU A 656 12.99 -43.15 -3.35
C GLU A 656 12.85 -41.64 -3.18
N ALA A 657 11.64 -41.16 -2.89
CA ALA A 657 11.41 -39.76 -2.60
C ALA A 657 12.22 -39.27 -1.40
N TYR A 658 12.24 -40.06 -0.32
CA TYR A 658 13.03 -39.76 0.88
C TYR A 658 14.54 -39.70 0.58
N ASP A 659 15.06 -40.69 -0.13
CA ASP A 659 16.49 -40.77 -0.47
C ASP A 659 16.93 -39.56 -1.32
N GLU A 660 16.12 -39.18 -2.31
CA GLU A 660 16.40 -38.03 -3.17
C GLU A 660 16.28 -36.70 -2.42
N LEU A 661 15.29 -36.53 -1.55
CA LEU A 661 15.16 -35.33 -0.72
C LEU A 661 16.35 -35.20 0.25
N ALA A 662 16.76 -36.30 0.87
CA ALA A 662 17.90 -36.32 1.77
C ALA A 662 19.20 -35.92 1.04
N LYS A 663 19.42 -36.41 -0.19
CA LYS A 663 20.55 -36.00 -1.04
C LYS A 663 20.48 -34.51 -1.39
N ALA A 664 19.31 -34.02 -1.80
CA ALA A 664 19.11 -32.61 -2.12
C ALA A 664 19.49 -31.70 -0.94
N ILE A 665 19.00 -32.01 0.27
CA ILE A 665 19.30 -31.25 1.49
C ILE A 665 20.78 -31.38 1.90
N GLN A 666 21.41 -32.53 1.64
CA GLN A 666 22.84 -32.71 1.89
C GLN A 666 23.69 -31.81 0.97
N MET A 667 23.30 -31.67 -0.30
CA MET A 667 23.99 -30.85 -1.30
C MET A 667 23.72 -29.35 -1.10
N ASP A 668 22.49 -28.99 -0.76
CA ASP A 668 22.07 -27.63 -0.40
C ASP A 668 21.17 -27.65 0.85
N PRO A 669 21.72 -27.36 2.04
CA PRO A 669 20.98 -27.34 3.29
C PRO A 669 19.83 -26.33 3.34
N SER A 670 19.84 -25.29 2.49
CA SER A 670 18.78 -24.27 2.46
C SER A 670 17.43 -24.86 2.00
N LEU A 671 17.47 -25.93 1.19
CA LEU A 671 16.29 -26.64 0.71
C LEU A 671 15.47 -27.28 1.84
N LYS A 672 16.07 -27.53 3.01
CA LYS A 672 15.32 -28.03 4.17
C LYS A 672 14.23 -27.06 4.61
N GLN A 673 14.52 -25.76 4.61
CA GLN A 673 13.54 -24.74 5.00
C GLN A 673 12.40 -24.66 3.98
N VAL A 674 12.72 -24.84 2.70
CA VAL A 674 11.72 -24.88 1.63
C VAL A 674 10.85 -26.12 1.75
N ALA A 675 11.46 -27.29 2.01
CA ALA A 675 10.75 -28.55 2.19
C ALA A 675 9.74 -28.49 3.35
N HIS A 676 9.98 -27.72 4.40
CA HIS A 676 9.02 -27.56 5.51
C HIS A 676 7.70 -26.88 5.09
N THR A 677 7.72 -26.05 4.03
CA THR A 677 6.55 -25.32 3.53
C THR A 677 6.04 -25.85 2.19
N ASP A 678 6.74 -26.83 1.61
CA ASP A 678 6.41 -27.46 0.34
C ASP A 678 5.52 -28.68 0.57
N GLY A 679 4.23 -28.55 0.23
CA GLY A 679 3.24 -29.62 0.41
C GLY A 679 3.55 -30.88 -0.41
N ASP A 680 4.44 -30.78 -1.40
CA ASP A 680 4.85 -31.94 -2.20
C ASP A 680 5.87 -32.87 -1.49
N VAL A 681 6.54 -32.40 -0.44
CA VAL A 681 7.63 -33.16 0.22
C VAL A 681 7.72 -32.98 1.74
N ASN A 682 6.88 -32.13 2.35
CA ASN A 682 6.96 -31.82 3.78
C ASN A 682 6.70 -33.04 4.68
N ASP A 683 5.94 -34.02 4.19
CA ASP A 683 5.64 -35.28 4.85
C ASP A 683 6.83 -36.25 4.88
N LEU A 684 7.82 -36.05 4.00
CA LEU A 684 9.08 -36.82 3.96
C LEU A 684 10.11 -36.36 4.99
N LEU A 685 9.92 -35.18 5.60
CA LEU A 685 10.81 -34.66 6.62
C LEU A 685 10.59 -35.43 7.94
N LEU A 686 11.35 -36.50 8.13
CA LEU A 686 11.46 -37.18 9.43
C LEU A 686 12.14 -36.24 10.43
N ASP A 687 11.50 -35.96 11.57
CA ASP A 687 12.12 -35.24 12.66
C ASP A 687 13.37 -36.00 13.16
N LYS A 688 14.51 -35.31 13.12
CA LYS A 688 15.85 -35.86 13.40
C LYS A 688 16.15 -36.12 14.89
N GLU A 689 15.16 -36.49 15.71
CA GLU A 689 15.39 -36.93 17.10
C GLU A 689 15.33 -38.46 17.27
N HIS A 690 15.69 -39.19 16.22
CA HIS A 690 15.94 -40.62 16.28
C HIS A 690 17.38 -40.93 15.84
N LYS A 691 18.31 -40.77 16.78
CA LYS A 691 19.55 -41.55 16.84
C LYS A 691 19.84 -41.95 18.27
#